data_AF-A0A957UL61-F1
#
_entry.id   AF-A0A957UL61-F1
#
_cell.length_a   1.000
_cell.length_b   1.000
_cell.length_c   1.000
_cell.angle_alpha   90.00
_cell.angle_beta   90.00
_cell.angle_gamma   90.00
#
_symmetry.space_group_name_H-M   'P 1'
#
loop_
_entity.id
_entity.type
_entity.pdbx_description
1 polymer ?
#
loop_
_entity_poly.entity_id
_entity_poly.type
_entity_poly.pdbx_seq_one_letter_code
_entity_poly.pdbx_strand_id
1 'polypeptide(L)'
;MLMKVIAHTRRLFNAFMIVALVTGLIPPPSMSRVATSVLPARLVQTAKLMKALLPEMPVAQAAGTVNGAAFRDYNANGIQDANEPGIEGVIVTLYDDAGAVQGTGATAGNGAYSIAASGTGPYRVEFALPTDGSLDFLEPGAAGGTTVQFVPDGGATANVGFNNPGQYAPSDPQDLAAAVHSGSATYDNTAFTLIRFPETAGSTSTTSNQDYDSPIPTQLAQEDEMGAVWGLAYDRDHDQILAGAMVKRFARLADNATTIWTINADGSGVPSVWTTVDAARTDPHGAPNWAQDFAVVPTVGKDGLGDVDMAEDGSAVYTIDLLTREFVIIPVNANGSAGTIAKVALPTALTGCPTADDARPFGLGVNDGKVYVGYVCSAESTVSGLPIALSTDPKPGDKTKLLGYIYEWDGATSFSAVSGLDGFALDYERGCLNNGGIGNCTTFGNEAWNPWTPDYPFDNSINGVPFGYPQPIISDIEFDNGNIILGVMDRFGHMDGGYANEPPSGSFNGGQLTTAGDTLRACRIGAATWVMENLISGNSSCDTVGLGYDSSLNETIDEYYHDDEISGSGGAAPGNHADVSEGGLSVIPGRDWVITSVMDPNRLGPFSDGAGSDPWEDQGFHFYNNTTGDWIKGYRVVDDSQAGDSPVWGKGNGLGDIVALLAPAPIEIGNRVWEDTDGNGTQDPGEPPIAGVTVTLHDSSGAQLAAAVTDANGNYLFSNGAGTNTASAIYNISGLTYNTSGYEIRIANAEGGSQQAPLSGLFVTAANADAIQRDSDGALNGTTAQVAFDTGDPGANNHTYDFGFSSVQQVLPVTLQIIKQVSGGSVSAPFNVTVTGPNGYSNTTTVTPGAPTIITNLDLGTYTVVEESPITTAAPAGMAWFAPSYEPAGGSVSISSGMTGTITVTNYLGEEPIAPTGVLTVTKTVDWNGITPNPGQQFAYTIDGPDGFTPINGAITDGG
;
A
#
# COMPACT_ATOMS: atom_id res chain seq x y z
N MET A 1 -67.73 15.04 -17.08
CA MET A 1 -66.60 14.77 -16.17
C MET A 1 -66.33 13.27 -15.97
N LEU A 2 -67.34 12.40 -15.93
CA LEU A 2 -67.15 10.94 -15.75
C LEU A 2 -66.51 10.19 -16.95
N MET A 3 -66.62 10.69 -18.19
CA MET A 3 -66.00 10.07 -19.37
C MET A 3 -64.50 10.39 -19.57
N LYS A 4 -63.95 11.42 -18.92
CA LYS A 4 -62.52 11.72 -18.95
C LYS A 4 -61.72 10.92 -17.91
N VAL A 5 -62.37 10.49 -16.82
CA VAL A 5 -61.75 9.66 -15.77
C VAL A 5 -61.54 8.21 -16.23
N ILE A 6 -62.45 7.67 -17.06
CA ILE A 6 -62.37 6.27 -17.58
C ILE A 6 -61.27 6.11 -18.66
N ALA A 7 -60.98 7.17 -19.43
CA ALA A 7 -59.92 7.14 -20.43
C ALA A 7 -58.50 7.26 -19.83
N HIS A 8 -58.37 7.92 -18.67
CA HIS A 8 -57.09 8.05 -17.95
C HIS A 8 -56.74 6.78 -17.16
N THR A 9 -57.73 6.14 -16.53
CA THR A 9 -57.52 4.87 -15.80
C THR A 9 -57.17 3.69 -16.72
N ARG A 10 -57.68 3.64 -17.97
CA ARG A 10 -57.28 2.59 -18.94
C ARG A 10 -55.85 2.74 -19.46
N ARG A 11 -55.29 3.95 -19.53
CA ARG A 11 -53.89 4.18 -19.94
C ARG A 11 -52.91 3.82 -18.83
N LEU A 12 -53.26 4.12 -17.58
CA LEU A 12 -52.47 3.72 -16.40
C LEU A 12 -52.49 2.20 -16.18
N PHE A 13 -53.62 1.52 -16.42
CA PHE A 13 -53.71 0.06 -16.27
C PHE A 13 -52.90 -0.70 -17.34
N ASN A 14 -52.87 -0.21 -18.59
CA ASN A 14 -52.05 -0.81 -19.65
C ASN A 14 -50.55 -0.54 -19.48
N ALA A 15 -50.17 0.60 -18.91
CA ALA A 15 -48.76 0.88 -18.58
C ALA A 15 -48.25 -0.01 -17.44
N PHE A 16 -49.08 -0.22 -16.40
CA PHE A 16 -48.71 -1.08 -15.27
C PHE A 16 -48.61 -2.56 -15.66
N MET A 17 -49.44 -3.02 -16.59
CA MET A 17 -49.45 -4.42 -17.04
C MET A 17 -48.28 -4.75 -17.98
N ILE A 18 -47.77 -3.77 -18.72
CA ILE A 18 -46.56 -3.91 -19.55
C ILE A 18 -45.31 -3.94 -18.67
N VAL A 19 -45.24 -3.10 -17.63
CA VAL A 19 -44.12 -3.11 -16.67
C VAL A 19 -44.10 -4.44 -15.89
N ALA A 20 -45.25 -4.93 -15.43
CA ALA A 20 -45.34 -6.20 -14.68
C ALA A 20 -45.04 -7.46 -15.51
N LEU A 21 -45.21 -7.43 -16.84
CA LEU A 21 -44.85 -8.54 -17.74
C LEU A 21 -43.37 -8.53 -18.15
N VAL A 22 -42.68 -7.38 -18.01
CA VAL A 22 -41.25 -7.22 -18.32
C VAL A 22 -40.38 -7.45 -17.08
N THR A 23 -40.90 -7.27 -15.86
CA THR A 23 -40.15 -7.42 -14.60
C THR A 23 -40.39 -8.73 -13.84
N GLY A 24 -41.13 -9.69 -14.39
CA GLY A 24 -41.21 -11.06 -13.86
C GLY A 24 -41.97 -11.26 -12.54
N LEU A 25 -42.73 -10.27 -12.05
CA LEU A 25 -43.29 -10.25 -10.70
C LEU A 25 -44.58 -11.08 -10.47
N ILE A 26 -45.10 -11.86 -11.44
CA ILE A 26 -46.25 -12.77 -11.24
C ILE A 26 -46.14 -14.04 -12.12
N PRO A 27 -46.38 -15.26 -11.58
CA PRO A 27 -46.39 -16.48 -12.39
C PRO A 27 -47.69 -16.61 -13.22
N PRO A 28 -47.66 -17.20 -14.44
CA PRO A 28 -48.81 -17.20 -15.34
C PRO A 28 -49.90 -18.18 -14.86
N PRO A 29 -51.19 -17.76 -14.80
CA PRO A 29 -52.29 -18.69 -14.58
C PRO A 29 -52.64 -19.44 -15.87
N SER A 30 -53.05 -20.70 -15.70
CA SER A 30 -53.41 -21.64 -16.75
C SER A 30 -54.59 -21.17 -17.62
N MET A 31 -54.42 -21.24 -18.94
CA MET A 31 -55.50 -21.00 -19.90
C MET A 31 -56.53 -22.12 -19.89
N SER A 32 -57.81 -21.77 -19.75
CA SER A 32 -58.94 -22.60 -20.16
C SER A 32 -59.95 -21.78 -20.98
N ARG A 33 -60.04 -22.17 -22.27
CA ARG A 33 -61.24 -22.26 -23.12
C ARG A 33 -62.19 -21.05 -23.29
N VAL A 34 -62.31 -20.59 -24.56
CA VAL A 34 -63.50 -20.66 -25.46
C VAL A 34 -63.59 -19.44 -26.41
N ALA A 35 -63.25 -19.72 -27.67
CA ALA A 35 -63.99 -19.49 -28.93
C ALA A 35 -64.62 -18.13 -29.33
N THR A 36 -64.24 -17.76 -30.57
CA THR A 36 -65.06 -17.23 -31.71
C THR A 36 -65.49 -15.77 -31.73
N SER A 37 -65.02 -15.00 -32.73
CA SER A 37 -65.71 -14.84 -34.02
C SER A 37 -65.06 -13.81 -34.98
N VAL A 38 -64.81 -14.28 -36.22
CA VAL A 38 -64.95 -13.64 -37.55
C VAL A 38 -64.19 -12.34 -37.89
N LEU A 39 -63.24 -12.48 -38.82
CA LEU A 39 -63.11 -11.55 -39.97
C LEU A 39 -62.68 -12.31 -41.24
N PRO A 40 -63.12 -11.89 -42.45
CA PRO A 40 -63.11 -12.73 -43.64
C PRO A 40 -61.84 -12.57 -44.49
N ALA A 41 -61.57 -13.64 -45.23
CA ALA A 41 -60.48 -13.81 -46.18
C ALA A 41 -60.42 -12.69 -47.25
N ARG A 42 -59.46 -11.77 -47.11
CA ARG A 42 -58.99 -10.92 -48.22
C ARG A 42 -57.58 -10.33 -48.02
N LEU A 43 -56.69 -11.03 -47.31
CA LEU A 43 -55.33 -10.55 -47.04
C LEU A 43 -54.20 -11.58 -47.31
N VAL A 44 -54.45 -12.60 -48.14
CA VAL A 44 -53.42 -13.64 -48.44
C VAL A 44 -52.81 -13.48 -49.84
N GLN A 45 -53.27 -12.50 -50.64
CA GLN A 45 -52.79 -12.34 -52.03
C GLN A 45 -52.01 -11.05 -52.31
N THR A 46 -51.78 -10.19 -51.33
CA THR A 46 -50.89 -9.01 -51.44
C THR A 46 -49.52 -9.20 -50.77
N ALA A 47 -49.33 -10.24 -49.95
CA ALA A 47 -48.04 -10.51 -49.29
C ALA A 47 -46.96 -11.14 -50.20
N LYS A 48 -47.31 -11.56 -51.42
CA LYS A 48 -46.34 -12.19 -52.36
C LYS A 48 -45.77 -11.24 -53.42
N LEU A 49 -46.19 -9.97 -53.47
CA LEU A 49 -45.69 -8.99 -54.47
C LEU A 49 -44.92 -7.80 -53.87
N MET A 50 -44.70 -7.73 -52.55
CA MET A 50 -43.89 -6.68 -51.89
C MET A 50 -42.54 -7.21 -51.35
N LYS A 51 -41.98 -8.28 -51.93
CA LYS A 51 -40.64 -8.80 -51.58
C LYS A 51 -39.55 -8.36 -52.57
N ALA A 52 -39.85 -7.39 -53.43
CA ALA A 52 -38.89 -6.75 -54.32
C ALA A 52 -39.19 -5.25 -54.34
N LEU A 53 -38.18 -4.42 -54.08
CA LEU A 53 -38.21 -2.96 -53.88
C LEU A 53 -38.54 -2.44 -52.47
N LEU A 54 -37.77 -2.87 -51.47
CA LEU A 54 -37.35 -1.98 -50.39
C LEU A 54 -35.84 -2.20 -50.19
N PRO A 55 -34.98 -1.18 -50.29
CA PRO A 55 -33.63 -1.30 -49.76
C PRO A 55 -33.76 -1.54 -48.25
N GLU A 56 -32.98 -2.47 -47.72
CA GLU A 56 -32.86 -2.66 -46.27
C GLU A 56 -32.44 -1.31 -45.66
N MET A 57 -33.35 -0.66 -44.94
CA MET A 57 -32.95 0.46 -44.09
C MET A 57 -32.30 -0.15 -42.84
N PRO A 58 -31.14 0.34 -42.40
CA PRO A 58 -30.55 -0.13 -41.16
C PRO A 58 -31.55 0.16 -40.04
N VAL A 59 -31.89 -0.88 -39.28
CA VAL A 59 -32.58 -0.69 -38.01
C VAL A 59 -31.58 0.05 -37.14
N ALA A 60 -31.86 1.32 -36.81
CA ALA A 60 -31.08 2.04 -35.81
C ALA A 60 -31.25 1.29 -34.48
N GLN A 61 -30.19 0.56 -34.10
CA GLN A 61 -30.09 -0.16 -32.84
C GLN A 61 -30.10 0.86 -31.70
N ALA A 62 -30.85 0.59 -30.64
CA ALA A 62 -30.88 1.46 -29.48
C ALA A 62 -29.47 1.53 -28.88
N ALA A 63 -28.92 2.74 -28.71
CA ALA A 63 -27.65 2.95 -28.04
C ALA A 63 -27.74 2.41 -26.60
N GLY A 64 -26.80 1.55 -26.23
CA GLY A 64 -26.60 1.13 -24.85
C GLY A 64 -25.62 2.08 -24.15
N THR A 65 -25.46 1.92 -22.83
CA THR A 65 -24.43 2.64 -22.06
C THR A 65 -23.69 1.65 -21.17
N VAL A 66 -22.36 1.75 -21.15
CA VAL A 66 -21.51 1.11 -20.14
C VAL A 66 -21.19 2.17 -19.09
N ASN A 67 -21.42 1.84 -17.83
CA ASN A 67 -21.21 2.75 -16.71
C ASN A 67 -20.36 2.06 -15.64
N GLY A 68 -19.87 2.81 -14.67
CA GLY A 68 -19.20 2.24 -13.50
C GLY A 68 -18.46 3.30 -12.73
N ALA A 69 -17.58 2.86 -11.83
CA ALA A 69 -16.74 3.73 -11.03
C ALA A 69 -15.31 3.20 -10.90
N ALA A 70 -14.34 4.11 -10.85
CA ALA A 70 -13.03 3.85 -10.26
C ALA A 70 -13.02 4.38 -8.83
N PHE A 71 -12.53 3.59 -7.87
CA PHE A 71 -12.56 3.94 -6.45
C PHE A 71 -11.32 3.44 -5.70
N ARG A 72 -11.02 4.08 -4.56
CA ARG A 72 -9.98 3.61 -3.63
C ARG A 72 -10.48 2.38 -2.92
N ASP A 73 -9.78 1.27 -3.05
CA ASP A 73 -10.11 0.02 -2.39
C ASP A 73 -9.13 -0.20 -1.23
N TYR A 74 -9.40 0.47 -0.10
CA TYR A 74 -8.48 0.53 1.03
C TYR A 74 -8.28 -0.85 1.66
N ASN A 75 -9.31 -1.70 1.65
CA ASN A 75 -9.27 -3.03 2.25
C ASN A 75 -9.06 -4.16 1.23
N ALA A 76 -8.88 -3.81 -0.04
CA ALA A 76 -8.65 -4.72 -1.15
C ALA A 76 -9.71 -5.83 -1.28
N ASN A 77 -10.99 -5.47 -1.10
CA ASN A 77 -12.12 -6.41 -1.19
C ASN A 77 -12.87 -6.34 -2.54
N GLY A 78 -12.54 -5.39 -3.41
CA GLY A 78 -13.15 -5.19 -4.72
C GLY A 78 -14.53 -4.53 -4.74
N ILE A 79 -14.99 -4.01 -3.60
CA ILE A 79 -16.32 -3.42 -3.41
C ILE A 79 -16.13 -2.02 -2.87
N GLN A 80 -16.64 -1.01 -3.59
CA GLN A 80 -16.64 0.36 -3.09
C GLN A 80 -17.50 0.48 -1.81
N ASP A 81 -16.84 0.50 -0.66
CA ASP A 81 -17.45 0.72 0.64
C ASP A 81 -17.83 2.20 0.85
N ALA A 82 -18.58 2.50 1.91
CA ALA A 82 -19.11 3.85 2.13
C ALA A 82 -18.02 4.93 2.29
N ASN A 83 -16.86 4.55 2.84
CA ASN A 83 -15.71 5.43 3.11
C ASN A 83 -14.59 5.29 2.06
N GLU A 84 -14.92 4.71 0.91
CA GLU A 84 -13.99 4.51 -0.19
C GLU A 84 -14.27 5.52 -1.31
N PRO A 85 -13.45 6.58 -1.40
CA PRO A 85 -13.73 7.68 -2.31
C PRO A 85 -13.54 7.23 -3.77
N GLY A 86 -14.35 7.80 -4.65
CA GLY A 86 -14.14 7.65 -6.08
C GLY A 86 -12.86 8.37 -6.53
N ILE A 87 -12.21 7.83 -7.55
CA ILE A 87 -10.97 8.38 -8.09
C ILE A 87 -11.29 9.18 -9.34
N GLU A 88 -10.93 10.46 -9.35
CA GLU A 88 -11.04 11.33 -10.52
C GLU A 88 -9.90 11.09 -11.51
N GLY A 89 -10.18 11.15 -12.81
CA GLY A 89 -9.13 11.20 -13.82
C GLY A 89 -8.65 9.85 -14.37
N VAL A 90 -9.17 8.71 -13.86
CA VAL A 90 -8.91 7.39 -14.45
C VAL A 90 -9.48 7.35 -15.86
N ILE A 91 -8.63 7.03 -16.83
CA ILE A 91 -9.01 6.96 -18.25
C ILE A 91 -9.72 5.65 -18.52
N VAL A 92 -10.92 5.72 -19.07
CA VAL A 92 -11.74 4.58 -19.44
C VAL A 92 -11.95 4.56 -20.96
N THR A 93 -11.57 3.48 -21.61
CA THR A 93 -11.79 3.28 -23.06
C THR A 93 -12.66 2.05 -23.30
N LEU A 94 -13.71 2.22 -24.12
CA LEU A 94 -14.66 1.18 -24.48
C LEU A 94 -14.44 0.74 -25.93
N TYR A 95 -14.33 -0.57 -26.16
CA TYR A 95 -14.19 -1.19 -27.49
C TYR A 95 -15.38 -2.11 -27.79
N ASP A 96 -15.84 -2.12 -29.04
CA ASP A 96 -16.85 -3.07 -29.52
C ASP A 96 -16.25 -4.45 -29.86
N ASP A 97 -17.10 -5.39 -30.27
CA ASP A 97 -16.76 -6.76 -30.64
C ASP A 97 -15.72 -6.85 -31.77
N ALA A 98 -15.63 -5.83 -32.62
CA ALA A 98 -14.67 -5.72 -33.71
C ALA A 98 -13.38 -4.98 -33.31
N GLY A 99 -13.21 -4.62 -32.03
CA GLY A 99 -12.05 -3.88 -31.52
C GLY A 99 -12.07 -2.39 -31.84
N ALA A 100 -13.18 -1.82 -32.32
CA ALA A 100 -13.30 -0.40 -32.59
C ALA A 100 -13.70 0.39 -31.34
N VAL A 101 -12.98 1.48 -31.09
CA VAL A 101 -13.25 2.39 -29.96
C VAL A 101 -14.64 3.01 -30.10
N GLN A 102 -15.51 2.73 -29.14
CA GLN A 102 -16.85 3.33 -29.00
C GLN A 102 -16.78 4.69 -28.30
N GLY A 103 -15.85 4.84 -27.36
CA GLY A 103 -15.60 6.09 -26.67
C GLY A 103 -14.49 5.98 -25.63
N THR A 104 -13.96 7.14 -25.28
CA THR A 104 -12.98 7.32 -24.20
C THR A 104 -13.43 8.46 -23.31
N GLY A 105 -13.30 8.30 -22.00
CA GLY A 105 -13.60 9.34 -21.02
C GLY A 105 -12.69 9.21 -19.79
N ALA A 106 -12.74 10.19 -18.90
CA ALA A 106 -12.13 10.12 -17.58
C ALA A 106 -13.22 9.99 -16.53
N THR A 107 -12.93 9.31 -15.43
CA THR A 107 -13.82 9.27 -14.26
C THR A 107 -13.97 10.65 -13.63
N ALA A 108 -15.18 10.95 -13.15
CA ALA A 108 -15.47 12.19 -12.43
C ALA A 108 -14.95 12.16 -10.98
N GLY A 109 -15.06 13.29 -10.26
CA GLY A 109 -14.65 13.42 -8.85
C GLY A 109 -15.22 12.39 -7.87
N ASN A 110 -16.36 11.78 -8.20
CA ASN A 110 -16.96 10.69 -7.42
C ASN A 110 -16.62 9.30 -8.00
N GLY A 111 -15.62 9.20 -8.87
CA GLY A 111 -15.19 7.96 -9.53
C GLY A 111 -16.05 7.54 -10.72
N ALA A 112 -17.23 8.13 -10.92
CA ALA A 112 -18.19 7.62 -11.90
C ALA A 112 -17.78 7.92 -13.35
N TYR A 113 -18.10 7.00 -14.26
CA TYR A 113 -18.02 7.19 -15.71
C TYR A 113 -19.26 6.64 -16.43
N SER A 114 -19.48 7.13 -17.65
CA SER A 114 -20.54 6.67 -18.55
C SER A 114 -20.11 6.84 -20.00
N ILE A 115 -20.06 5.74 -20.76
CA ILE A 115 -19.69 5.74 -22.18
C ILE A 115 -20.86 5.14 -22.98
N ALA A 116 -21.28 5.86 -24.01
CA ALA A 116 -22.29 5.37 -24.94
C ALA A 116 -21.72 4.25 -25.81
N ALA A 117 -22.46 3.15 -25.93
CA ALA A 117 -22.10 1.98 -26.70
C ALA A 117 -23.02 1.85 -27.92
N SER A 118 -22.45 1.63 -29.10
CA SER A 118 -23.19 1.35 -30.33
C SER A 118 -22.89 -0.06 -30.83
N GLY A 119 -23.92 -0.83 -31.21
CA GLY A 119 -23.78 -2.20 -31.70
C GLY A 119 -24.21 -3.30 -30.71
N THR A 120 -23.87 -4.54 -31.03
CA THR A 120 -23.99 -5.74 -30.17
C THR A 120 -22.61 -6.08 -29.63
N GLY A 121 -22.50 -6.31 -28.33
CA GLY A 121 -21.27 -6.72 -27.66
C GLY A 121 -21.01 -8.23 -27.81
N PRO A 122 -20.06 -8.79 -27.03
CA PRO A 122 -19.45 -8.23 -25.82
C PRO A 122 -18.57 -6.98 -26.05
N TYR A 123 -18.49 -6.11 -25.06
CA TYR A 123 -17.62 -4.93 -25.06
C TYR A 123 -16.42 -5.15 -24.14
N ARG A 124 -15.25 -4.63 -24.53
CA ARG A 124 -14.06 -4.59 -23.68
C ARG A 124 -13.91 -3.19 -23.08
N VAL A 125 -13.68 -3.11 -21.78
CA VAL A 125 -13.46 -1.89 -21.01
C VAL A 125 -12.01 -1.90 -20.53
N GLU A 126 -11.27 -0.84 -20.83
CA GLU A 126 -9.89 -0.67 -20.39
C GLU A 126 -9.78 0.55 -19.47
N PHE A 127 -9.15 0.35 -18.32
CA PHE A 127 -8.83 1.36 -17.33
C PHE A 127 -7.33 1.66 -17.36
N ALA A 128 -6.97 2.92 -17.44
CA ALA A 128 -5.58 3.37 -17.39
C ALA A 128 -5.44 4.58 -16.47
N LEU A 129 -4.37 4.60 -15.68
CA LEU A 129 -3.97 5.79 -14.94
C LEU A 129 -3.45 6.87 -15.91
N PRO A 130 -3.65 8.16 -15.61
CA PRO A 130 -3.18 9.25 -16.44
C PRO A 130 -1.65 9.29 -16.47
N THR A 131 -1.08 9.56 -17.65
CA THR A 131 0.38 9.59 -17.88
C THR A 131 1.08 10.84 -17.35
N ASP A 132 0.35 11.75 -16.70
CA ASP A 132 0.90 13.00 -16.17
C ASP A 132 1.49 12.84 -14.76
N GLY A 133 1.47 11.62 -14.23
CA GLY A 133 2.01 11.26 -12.92
C GLY A 133 1.07 11.54 -11.75
N SER A 134 -0.13 12.08 -12.01
CA SER A 134 -1.04 12.53 -10.95
C SER A 134 -1.61 11.41 -10.08
N LEU A 135 -1.53 10.15 -10.53
CA LEU A 135 -2.03 8.96 -9.83
C LEU A 135 -0.99 7.82 -9.77
N ASP A 136 0.30 8.12 -9.93
CA ASP A 136 1.36 7.09 -9.97
C ASP A 136 1.55 6.33 -8.64
N PHE A 137 0.94 6.82 -7.54
CA PHE A 137 0.89 6.14 -6.24
C PHE A 137 -0.19 5.04 -6.17
N LEU A 138 -1.00 4.86 -7.23
CA LEU A 138 -2.03 3.83 -7.30
C LEU A 138 -1.56 2.60 -8.07
N GLU A 139 -1.94 1.45 -7.54
CA GLU A 139 -1.81 0.15 -8.17
C GLU A 139 -3.19 -0.47 -8.39
N PRO A 140 -3.35 -1.40 -9.36
CA PRO A 140 -4.56 -2.21 -9.46
C PRO A 140 -4.89 -2.86 -8.11
N GLY A 141 -6.13 -2.74 -7.64
CA GLY A 141 -6.54 -3.32 -6.36
C GLY A 141 -6.64 -4.85 -6.43
N ALA A 142 -6.26 -5.54 -5.35
CA ALA A 142 -6.55 -6.97 -5.25
C ALA A 142 -8.07 -7.15 -5.13
N ALA A 143 -8.64 -8.12 -5.84
CA ALA A 143 -10.08 -8.28 -6.03
C ALA A 143 -10.82 -7.05 -6.64
N GLY A 144 -10.14 -5.94 -6.91
CA GLY A 144 -10.63 -4.67 -7.47
C GLY A 144 -11.26 -4.75 -8.86
N GLY A 145 -11.23 -5.93 -9.48
CA GLY A 145 -11.45 -6.08 -10.91
C GLY A 145 -10.20 -5.71 -11.70
N THR A 146 -9.98 -6.41 -12.80
CA THR A 146 -8.82 -6.19 -13.66
C THR A 146 -8.94 -4.86 -14.41
N THR A 147 -7.82 -4.28 -14.83
CA THR A 147 -7.81 -3.07 -15.67
C THR A 147 -8.34 -3.33 -17.08
N VAL A 148 -8.49 -4.60 -17.48
CA VAL A 148 -9.13 -5.02 -18.73
C VAL A 148 -10.32 -5.93 -18.40
N GLN A 149 -11.54 -5.46 -18.68
CA GLN A 149 -12.79 -6.17 -18.34
C GLN A 149 -13.67 -6.39 -19.57
N PHE A 150 -14.52 -7.42 -19.51
CA PHE A 150 -15.45 -7.77 -20.59
C PHE A 150 -16.89 -7.72 -20.06
N VAL A 151 -17.74 -6.95 -20.72
CA VAL A 151 -19.13 -6.73 -20.30
C VAL A 151 -20.14 -7.06 -21.39
N PRO A 152 -21.33 -7.59 -21.03
CA PRO A 152 -22.40 -7.86 -21.99
C PRO A 152 -23.10 -6.57 -22.47
N ASP A 153 -23.95 -6.71 -23.49
CA ASP A 153 -24.58 -5.59 -24.22
C ASP A 153 -25.27 -4.52 -23.34
N GLY A 154 -24.85 -3.27 -23.52
CA GLY A 154 -25.70 -2.08 -23.48
C GLY A 154 -26.44 -1.75 -22.17
N GLY A 155 -25.95 -2.21 -21.03
CA GLY A 155 -26.47 -1.86 -19.70
C GLY A 155 -25.65 -2.43 -18.54
N ALA A 156 -24.39 -2.75 -18.79
CA ALA A 156 -23.51 -3.39 -17.81
C ALA A 156 -22.69 -2.36 -17.03
N THR A 157 -22.36 -2.74 -15.79
CA THR A 157 -21.49 -1.98 -14.91
C THR A 157 -20.12 -2.63 -14.88
N ALA A 158 -19.06 -1.85 -15.09
CA ALA A 158 -17.67 -2.28 -14.87
C ALA A 158 -17.02 -1.31 -13.88
N ASN A 159 -16.75 -1.80 -12.67
CA ASN A 159 -16.06 -1.03 -11.64
C ASN A 159 -14.61 -1.48 -11.55
N VAL A 160 -13.73 -0.59 -11.12
CA VAL A 160 -12.33 -0.91 -10.84
C VAL A 160 -11.92 -0.30 -9.49
N GLY A 161 -11.43 -1.13 -8.60
CA GLY A 161 -10.77 -0.72 -7.37
C GLY A 161 -9.28 -0.54 -7.64
N PHE A 162 -8.73 0.61 -7.24
CA PHE A 162 -7.29 0.83 -7.17
C PHE A 162 -6.89 0.97 -5.71
N ASN A 163 -5.70 0.51 -5.37
CA ASN A 163 -5.16 0.62 -4.03
C ASN A 163 -3.93 1.52 -4.04
N ASN A 164 -3.74 2.33 -3.00
CA ASN A 164 -2.44 2.87 -2.66
C ASN A 164 -1.87 1.92 -1.59
N PRO A 165 -0.80 1.16 -1.86
CA PRO A 165 -0.30 0.16 -0.91
C PRO A 165 0.01 0.71 0.50
N GLY A 166 0.46 1.97 0.59
CA GLY A 166 0.71 2.65 1.87
C GLY A 166 -0.57 2.97 2.66
N GLN A 167 -1.72 2.96 2.01
CA GLN A 167 -3.03 3.21 2.61
C GLN A 167 -3.87 1.93 2.78
N TYR A 168 -3.30 0.75 2.47
CA TYR A 168 -4.01 -0.50 2.67
C TYR A 168 -4.30 -0.73 4.16
N ALA A 169 -5.57 -0.96 4.47
CA ALA A 169 -6.07 -1.22 5.80
C ALA A 169 -7.11 -2.36 5.77
N PRO A 170 -6.82 -3.51 6.39
CA PRO A 170 -7.79 -4.61 6.47
C PRO A 170 -9.09 -4.21 7.19
N SER A 171 -10.18 -4.89 6.85
CA SER A 171 -11.48 -4.68 7.51
C SER A 171 -11.50 -5.14 8.98
N ASP A 172 -10.59 -6.03 9.38
CA ASP A 172 -10.47 -6.49 10.76
C ASP A 172 -9.92 -5.37 11.67
N PRO A 173 -10.19 -5.42 12.99
CA PRO A 173 -9.64 -4.45 13.93
C PRO A 173 -8.10 -4.40 13.94
N GLN A 174 -7.54 -3.19 13.93
CA GLN A 174 -6.10 -2.95 13.94
C GLN A 174 -5.55 -2.68 15.34
N ASP A 175 -4.25 -2.94 15.56
CA ASP A 175 -3.53 -2.47 16.74
C ASP A 175 -2.95 -1.07 16.48
N LEU A 176 -2.82 -0.29 17.55
CA LEU A 176 -2.27 1.06 17.58
C LEU A 176 -1.06 1.07 18.51
N ALA A 177 -0.03 1.82 18.17
CA ALA A 177 1.08 2.13 19.06
C ALA A 177 1.09 3.62 19.40
N ALA A 178 1.42 3.97 20.64
CA ALA A 178 1.46 5.37 21.05
C ALA A 178 2.62 5.67 22.00
N ALA A 179 3.18 6.87 21.86
CA ALA A 179 4.21 7.40 22.73
C ALA A 179 3.60 7.84 24.06
N VAL A 180 4.28 7.51 25.15
CA VAL A 180 3.83 7.82 26.52
C VAL A 180 4.97 8.44 27.30
N HIS A 181 4.63 9.34 28.21
CA HIS A 181 5.53 10.00 29.14
C HIS A 181 4.87 10.01 30.50
N SER A 182 4.91 8.89 31.23
CA SER A 182 4.30 8.85 32.56
C SER A 182 5.10 9.67 33.59
N GLY A 183 6.42 9.83 33.38
CA GLY A 183 7.30 10.77 34.07
C GLY A 183 7.44 10.57 35.58
N SER A 184 8.68 10.48 36.06
CA SER A 184 8.98 10.56 37.49
C SER A 184 9.99 11.66 37.78
N ALA A 185 9.73 12.46 38.82
CA ALA A 185 10.69 13.42 39.34
C ALA A 185 11.97 12.73 39.89
N THR A 186 11.91 11.41 40.10
CA THR A 186 13.04 10.56 40.48
C THR A 186 12.98 9.22 39.75
N TYR A 187 13.87 9.00 38.77
CA TYR A 187 14.14 7.72 38.07
C TYR A 187 13.16 6.58 38.35
N ASP A 188 12.26 6.30 37.41
CA ASP A 188 11.40 5.12 37.43
C ASP A 188 11.71 4.23 36.21
N ASN A 189 12.17 3.00 36.47
CA ASN A 189 12.44 2.00 35.44
C ASN A 189 11.23 1.10 35.16
N THR A 190 10.04 1.52 35.58
CA THR A 190 8.77 0.86 35.30
C THR A 190 7.81 1.72 34.48
N ALA A 191 8.18 2.98 34.23
CA ALA A 191 7.43 3.94 33.42
C ALA A 191 7.39 3.56 31.93
N PHE A 192 6.21 3.67 31.32
CA PHE A 192 5.99 3.42 29.89
C PHE A 192 6.58 4.56 29.06
N THR A 193 7.20 4.21 27.93
CA THR A 193 7.51 5.19 26.88
C THR A 193 6.85 4.91 25.53
N LEU A 194 6.45 3.65 25.31
CA LEU A 194 5.73 3.21 24.12
C LEU A 194 4.79 2.07 24.51
N ILE A 195 3.54 2.15 24.08
CA ILE A 195 2.51 1.15 24.34
C ILE A 195 1.85 0.68 23.06
N ARG A 196 1.18 -0.48 23.12
CA ARG A 196 0.32 -1.03 22.07
C ARG A 196 -1.07 -1.37 22.62
N PHE A 197 -2.13 -1.02 21.90
CA PHE A 197 -3.51 -1.36 22.25
C PHE A 197 -4.36 -1.53 20.98
N PRO A 198 -5.45 -2.33 21.01
CA PRO A 198 -6.29 -2.51 19.84
C PRO A 198 -7.19 -1.28 19.61
N GLU A 199 -7.52 -0.98 18.36
CA GLU A 199 -8.45 0.10 17.99
C GLU A 199 -9.85 -0.10 18.58
N THR A 200 -10.17 -1.29 19.10
CA THR A 200 -11.42 -1.61 19.80
C THR A 200 -11.41 -1.24 21.28
N ALA A 201 -10.28 -0.81 21.84
CA ALA A 201 -10.13 -0.45 23.24
C ALA A 201 -11.01 0.74 23.67
N GLY A 202 -11.27 0.83 24.97
CA GLY A 202 -12.00 1.93 25.58
C GLY A 202 -13.51 1.72 25.65
N SER A 203 -14.23 2.81 25.90
CA SER A 203 -15.67 2.80 26.21
C SER A 203 -16.43 3.94 25.55
N THR A 204 -17.67 3.65 25.18
CA THR A 204 -18.67 4.64 24.75
C THR A 204 -19.50 5.16 25.94
N SER A 205 -19.22 4.67 27.16
CA SER A 205 -19.98 5.01 28.36
C SER A 205 -19.76 6.46 28.74
N THR A 206 -20.80 7.27 28.64
CA THR A 206 -20.75 8.63 29.16
C THR A 206 -20.97 8.69 30.67
N THR A 207 -21.27 7.60 31.38
CA THR A 207 -21.75 7.69 32.78
C THR A 207 -20.94 6.92 33.82
N SER A 208 -19.95 6.14 33.41
CA SER A 208 -19.11 5.32 34.31
C SER A 208 -17.66 5.32 33.89
N ASN A 209 -16.77 5.39 34.87
CA ASN A 209 -15.32 5.48 34.68
C ASN A 209 -14.66 4.11 34.53
N GLN A 210 -15.34 3.02 34.90
CA GLN A 210 -14.71 1.69 35.06
C GLN A 210 -14.39 0.96 33.74
N ASP A 211 -14.92 1.44 32.61
CA ASP A 211 -14.82 0.73 31.33
C ASP A 211 -13.74 1.30 30.39
N TYR A 212 -13.10 2.41 30.77
CA TYR A 212 -12.17 3.13 29.89
C TYR A 212 -10.78 2.49 29.78
N ASP A 213 -10.38 1.62 30.71
CA ASP A 213 -9.02 1.03 30.75
C ASP A 213 -8.91 -0.34 30.10
N SER A 214 -9.94 -0.76 29.35
CA SER A 214 -10.03 -2.12 28.83
C SER A 214 -9.80 -2.19 27.32
N PRO A 215 -8.93 -3.10 26.84
CA PRO A 215 -7.96 -3.88 27.60
C PRO A 215 -6.82 -3.01 28.14
N ILE A 216 -6.08 -3.52 29.14
CA ILE A 216 -4.84 -2.90 29.60
C ILE A 216 -3.84 -2.87 28.42
N PRO A 217 -3.17 -1.74 28.15
CA PRO A 217 -2.25 -1.65 27.03
C PRO A 217 -1.02 -2.55 27.26
N THR A 218 -0.43 -3.03 26.16
CA THR A 218 0.84 -3.77 26.20
C THR A 218 1.99 -2.78 26.18
N GLN A 219 2.88 -2.85 27.16
CA GLN A 219 4.11 -2.06 27.15
C GLN A 219 5.08 -2.61 26.08
N LEU A 220 5.52 -1.75 25.16
CA LEU A 220 6.52 -2.06 24.15
C LEU A 220 7.92 -1.58 24.54
N ALA A 221 8.01 -0.46 25.27
CA ALA A 221 9.28 0.08 25.73
C ALA A 221 9.13 0.87 27.04
N GLN A 222 10.23 0.99 27.77
CA GLN A 222 10.34 1.75 29.01
C GLN A 222 11.08 3.07 28.83
N GLU A 223 10.80 4.03 29.71
CA GLU A 223 11.55 5.29 29.75
C GLU A 223 13.05 5.01 29.87
N ASP A 224 13.45 3.95 30.60
CA ASP A 224 14.86 3.60 30.82
C ASP A 224 15.61 3.05 29.57
N GLU A 225 14.87 2.73 28.52
CA GLU A 225 15.38 2.24 27.23
C GLU A 225 15.52 3.36 26.20
N MET A 226 14.49 4.22 26.05
CA MET A 226 14.43 5.20 24.95
C MET A 226 14.42 6.67 25.40
N GLY A 227 13.96 6.96 26.62
CA GLY A 227 13.69 8.33 27.07
C GLY A 227 12.49 8.94 26.35
N ALA A 228 12.39 10.26 26.32
CA ALA A 228 11.27 10.96 25.67
C ALA A 228 11.31 10.82 24.14
N VAL A 229 10.23 10.27 23.58
CA VAL A 229 9.94 10.21 22.15
C VAL A 229 8.59 10.86 21.82
N TRP A 230 8.45 11.44 20.62
CA TRP A 230 7.17 11.96 20.14
C TRP A 230 6.75 11.23 18.86
N GLY A 231 7.25 11.66 17.70
CA GLY A 231 6.76 11.20 16.40
C GLY A 231 7.00 9.71 16.16
N LEU A 232 6.00 9.05 15.61
CA LEU A 232 5.96 7.62 15.37
C LEU A 232 5.67 7.31 13.90
N ALA A 233 6.55 6.51 13.29
CA ALA A 233 6.28 5.87 12.00
C ALA A 233 6.20 4.35 12.16
N TYR A 234 5.49 3.68 11.25
CA TYR A 234 5.44 2.23 11.20
C TYR A 234 5.93 1.68 9.85
N ASP A 235 7.08 1.01 9.90
CA ASP A 235 7.62 0.21 8.81
C ASP A 235 6.92 -1.15 8.78
N ARG A 236 5.80 -1.19 8.05
CA ARG A 236 4.95 -2.38 7.92
C ARG A 236 5.64 -3.54 7.19
N ASP A 237 6.64 -3.27 6.36
CA ASP A 237 7.33 -4.30 5.57
C ASP A 237 8.30 -5.11 6.45
N HIS A 238 8.83 -4.48 7.50
CA HIS A 238 9.75 -5.10 8.45
C HIS A 238 9.13 -5.32 9.84
N ASP A 239 7.88 -4.91 10.05
CA ASP A 239 7.13 -4.97 11.32
C ASP A 239 7.80 -4.19 12.46
N GLN A 240 8.22 -2.95 12.17
CA GLN A 240 8.97 -2.09 13.09
C GLN A 240 8.31 -0.73 13.30
N ILE A 241 8.18 -0.33 14.56
CA ILE A 241 7.83 1.04 14.96
C ILE A 241 9.11 1.85 15.06
N LEU A 242 9.11 3.05 14.49
CA LEU A 242 10.19 4.01 14.55
C LEU A 242 9.76 5.19 15.41
N ALA A 243 10.56 5.57 16.40
CA ALA A 243 10.19 6.62 17.36
C ALA A 243 11.28 7.68 17.48
N GLY A 244 10.93 8.94 17.20
CA GLY A 244 11.85 10.08 17.22
C GLY A 244 12.00 10.69 18.62
N ALA A 245 13.24 10.97 19.03
CA ALA A 245 13.53 11.61 20.31
C ALA A 245 12.99 13.06 20.38
N MET A 246 12.35 13.41 21.49
CA MET A 246 11.81 14.75 21.75
C MET A 246 12.49 15.41 22.95
N VAL A 247 12.82 16.69 22.81
CA VAL A 247 13.29 17.51 23.94
C VAL A 247 12.09 18.12 24.67
N LYS A 248 11.79 17.59 25.86
CA LYS A 248 10.87 18.18 26.84
C LYS A 248 11.51 18.16 28.22
N ARG A 249 11.06 19.02 29.14
CA ARG A 249 11.52 19.00 30.54
C ARG A 249 11.22 17.67 31.22
N PHE A 250 11.67 17.47 32.46
CA PHE A 250 11.46 16.35 33.39
C PHE A 250 11.45 14.95 32.77
N ALA A 251 12.10 14.81 31.63
CA ALA A 251 12.21 13.59 30.86
C ALA A 251 13.64 13.50 30.35
N ARG A 252 14.14 12.27 30.27
CA ARG A 252 15.51 12.04 29.83
C ARG A 252 15.56 11.77 28.33
N LEU A 253 16.74 11.97 27.75
CA LEU A 253 17.10 11.38 26.47
C LEU A 253 17.99 10.16 26.74
N ALA A 254 17.64 8.97 26.24
CA ALA A 254 18.45 7.78 26.50
C ALA A 254 19.77 7.75 25.70
N ASP A 255 19.85 8.51 24.60
CA ASP A 255 21.04 8.57 23.74
C ASP A 255 21.36 9.99 23.24
N ASN A 256 20.67 10.47 22.21
CA ASN A 256 20.87 11.78 21.59
C ASN A 256 19.51 12.45 21.31
N ALA A 257 19.47 13.79 21.32
CA ALA A 257 18.26 14.55 21.01
C ALA A 257 17.71 14.30 19.59
N THR A 258 18.53 13.75 18.70
CA THR A 258 18.17 13.47 17.30
C THR A 258 18.21 11.99 16.94
N THR A 259 18.08 11.12 17.95
CA THR A 259 18.01 9.67 17.75
C THR A 259 16.60 9.25 17.34
N ILE A 260 16.54 8.34 16.37
CA ILE A 260 15.34 7.58 16.02
C ILE A 260 15.57 6.14 16.48
N TRP A 261 14.64 5.61 17.26
CA TRP A 261 14.65 4.24 17.77
C TRP A 261 13.90 3.32 16.83
N THR A 262 14.25 2.03 16.82
CA THR A 262 13.45 0.95 16.22
C THR A 262 12.99 -0.04 17.29
N ILE A 263 11.72 -0.43 17.20
CA ILE A 263 11.02 -1.30 18.14
C ILE A 263 10.23 -2.34 17.32
N ASN A 264 10.32 -3.62 17.65
CA ASN A 264 9.48 -4.62 16.99
C ASN A 264 8.03 -4.44 17.43
N ALA A 265 7.10 -4.35 16.47
CA ALA A 265 5.71 -4.05 16.79
C ALA A 265 5.01 -5.16 17.58
N ASP A 266 5.51 -6.40 17.49
CA ASP A 266 5.06 -7.54 18.30
C ASP A 266 5.48 -7.44 19.78
N GLY A 267 6.40 -6.53 20.14
CA GLY A 267 6.96 -6.33 21.47
C GLY A 267 8.11 -7.27 21.81
N SER A 268 8.67 -7.98 20.82
CA SER A 268 9.84 -8.83 20.99
C SER A 268 11.13 -8.01 21.00
N GLY A 269 12.14 -8.47 21.76
CA GLY A 269 13.42 -7.79 21.83
C GLY A 269 13.42 -6.56 22.75
N VAL A 270 14.43 -5.71 22.60
CA VAL A 270 14.61 -4.46 23.35
C VAL A 270 14.79 -3.35 22.30
N PRO A 271 14.22 -2.14 22.50
CA PRO A 271 14.44 -1.01 21.60
C PRO A 271 15.93 -0.78 21.30
N SER A 272 16.23 -0.36 20.08
CA SER A 272 17.60 -0.05 19.68
C SER A 272 17.67 1.19 18.79
N VAL A 273 18.83 1.84 18.74
CA VAL A 273 19.06 2.99 17.88
C VAL A 273 18.98 2.55 16.42
N TRP A 274 18.02 3.10 15.67
CA TRP A 274 17.91 2.91 14.23
C TRP A 274 18.88 3.83 13.50
N THR A 275 18.89 5.12 13.85
CA THR A 275 19.86 6.11 13.37
C THR A 275 19.89 7.35 14.27
N THR A 276 20.87 8.21 14.08
CA THR A 276 20.99 9.51 14.74
C THR A 276 21.23 10.58 13.69
N VAL A 277 20.32 11.55 13.57
CA VAL A 277 20.35 12.56 12.51
C VAL A 277 21.56 13.49 12.63
N ASP A 278 21.91 13.87 13.86
CA ASP A 278 23.08 14.69 14.17
C ASP A 278 23.80 14.15 15.41
N ALA A 279 24.76 13.24 15.19
CA ALA A 279 25.56 12.64 16.24
C ALA A 279 26.41 13.65 17.05
N ALA A 280 26.57 14.90 16.59
CA ALA A 280 27.26 15.94 17.33
C ALA A 280 26.34 16.70 18.30
N ARG A 281 25.01 16.51 18.22
CA ARG A 281 24.05 17.14 19.13
C ARG A 281 24.28 16.65 20.55
N THR A 282 24.19 17.56 21.52
CA THR A 282 24.31 17.23 22.95
C THR A 282 22.94 17.29 23.61
N ASP A 283 22.73 16.46 24.63
CA ASP A 283 21.57 16.60 25.51
C ASP A 283 21.53 18.02 26.12
N PRO A 284 20.46 18.81 25.88
CA PRO A 284 20.33 20.15 26.44
C PRO A 284 20.01 20.16 27.95
N HIS A 285 19.68 19.01 28.56
CA HIS A 285 19.41 18.91 29.99
C HIS A 285 20.70 19.08 30.82
N GLY A 286 20.61 19.83 31.92
CA GLY A 286 21.69 19.93 32.89
C GLY A 286 21.85 18.61 33.67
N ALA A 287 23.04 18.03 33.68
CA ALA A 287 23.37 16.74 34.31
C ALA A 287 22.73 16.50 35.70
N PRO A 288 22.64 15.22 36.12
CA PRO A 288 21.71 14.16 35.72
C PRO A 288 20.40 14.22 36.53
N ASN A 289 20.01 15.41 37.00
CA ASN A 289 18.79 15.59 37.76
C ASN A 289 17.74 16.22 36.85
N TRP A 290 16.93 15.39 36.19
CA TRP A 290 15.85 15.84 35.30
C TRP A 290 14.74 16.56 36.06
N ALA A 291 14.69 16.40 37.40
CA ALA A 291 13.91 17.30 38.23
C ALA A 291 14.42 18.74 38.08
N GLN A 292 15.74 18.99 37.96
CA GLN A 292 16.43 20.30 38.00
C GLN A 292 16.89 20.83 36.63
N ASP A 293 16.05 20.73 35.60
CA ASP A 293 16.46 20.93 34.22
C ASP A 293 16.05 22.27 33.58
N PHE A 294 15.72 23.29 34.38
CA PHE A 294 15.16 24.58 33.93
C PHE A 294 15.92 25.26 32.76
N ALA A 295 17.20 24.94 32.55
CA ALA A 295 17.99 25.40 31.42
C ALA A 295 17.46 24.95 30.04
N VAL A 296 16.64 23.89 29.98
CA VAL A 296 16.06 23.34 28.74
C VAL A 296 14.78 24.10 28.29
N VAL A 297 14.17 24.92 29.15
CA VAL A 297 12.94 25.68 28.82
C VAL A 297 13.00 26.40 27.47
N PRO A 298 14.08 27.12 27.11
CA PRO A 298 14.14 27.83 25.83
C PRO A 298 14.21 26.93 24.60
N THR A 299 14.63 25.66 24.76
CA THR A 299 14.87 24.70 23.66
C THR A 299 13.67 23.81 23.36
N VAL A 300 12.69 23.70 24.28
CA VAL A 300 11.46 22.94 24.07
C VAL A 300 10.77 23.38 22.77
N GLY A 301 10.45 22.45 21.87
CA GLY A 301 9.87 22.73 20.55
C GLY A 301 10.82 23.43 19.55
N LYS A 302 12.13 23.52 19.86
CA LYS A 302 13.17 24.12 19.01
C LYS A 302 14.44 23.28 18.89
N ASP A 303 14.53 22.18 19.61
CA ASP A 303 15.63 21.20 19.55
C ASP A 303 15.02 19.81 19.66
N GLY A 304 15.75 18.81 19.19
CA GLY A 304 15.26 17.46 18.99
C GLY A 304 14.60 17.25 17.63
N LEU A 305 13.81 16.19 17.53
CA LEU A 305 13.03 15.87 16.34
C LEU A 305 11.58 16.31 16.51
N GLY A 306 10.96 16.73 15.42
CA GLY A 306 9.52 16.90 15.33
C GLY A 306 8.86 15.55 15.15
N ASP A 307 7.81 15.55 14.34
CA ASP A 307 7.12 14.34 13.97
C ASP A 307 7.99 13.39 13.11
N VAL A 308 7.64 12.11 13.04
CA VAL A 308 8.34 11.07 12.30
C VAL A 308 7.33 10.30 11.49
N ASP A 309 7.52 10.28 10.18
CA ASP A 309 6.52 9.78 9.26
C ASP A 309 7.18 8.94 8.15
N MET A 310 6.42 8.14 7.42
CA MET A 310 6.98 7.24 6.40
C MET A 310 6.40 7.47 5.02
N ALA A 311 7.24 7.35 4.00
CA ALA A 311 6.78 7.27 2.62
C ALA A 311 5.76 6.12 2.46
N GLU A 312 4.71 6.34 1.66
CA GLU A 312 3.66 5.34 1.44
C GLU A 312 4.19 4.04 0.83
N ASP A 313 5.31 4.09 0.10
CA ASP A 313 5.99 2.94 -0.50
C ASP A 313 7.06 2.32 0.43
N GLY A 314 7.18 2.78 1.67
CA GLY A 314 8.18 2.31 2.64
C GLY A 314 9.63 2.70 2.32
N SER A 315 9.88 3.47 1.27
CA SER A 315 11.24 3.73 0.77
C SER A 315 12.06 4.69 1.64
N ALA A 316 11.41 5.52 2.45
CA ALA A 316 12.06 6.52 3.29
C ALA A 316 11.25 6.86 4.54
N VAL A 317 11.97 7.25 5.59
CA VAL A 317 11.44 7.86 6.81
C VAL A 317 11.75 9.34 6.78
N TYR A 318 10.79 10.15 7.19
CA TYR A 318 10.83 11.59 7.23
C TYR A 318 10.78 12.10 8.66
N THR A 319 11.50 13.17 8.95
CA THR A 319 11.37 13.91 10.21
C THR A 319 11.85 15.36 10.04
N ILE A 320 11.75 16.16 11.09
CA ILE A 320 12.19 17.55 11.12
C ILE A 320 13.26 17.72 12.20
N ASP A 321 14.45 18.18 11.83
CA ASP A 321 15.46 18.64 12.79
C ASP A 321 15.05 20.05 13.26
N LEU A 322 14.46 20.13 14.45
CA LEU A 322 13.81 21.35 14.95
C LEU A 322 14.80 22.51 15.16
N LEU A 323 16.08 22.20 15.42
CA LEU A 323 17.11 23.22 15.64
C LEU A 323 17.58 23.84 14.33
N THR A 324 17.82 23.00 13.31
CA THR A 324 18.29 23.49 12.01
C THR A 324 17.15 23.92 11.09
N ARG A 325 15.91 23.52 11.41
CA ARG A 325 14.71 23.72 10.59
C ARG A 325 14.91 23.09 9.21
N GLU A 326 15.36 21.85 9.21
CA GLU A 326 15.60 21.06 8.00
C GLU A 326 14.67 19.85 7.99
N PHE A 327 14.07 19.59 6.83
CA PHE A 327 13.38 18.35 6.54
C PHE A 327 14.42 17.26 6.30
N VAL A 328 14.29 16.15 6.99
CA VAL A 328 15.23 15.05 7.00
C VAL A 328 14.62 13.88 6.24
N ILE A 329 15.36 13.34 5.28
CA ILE A 329 14.97 12.17 4.48
C ILE A 329 15.95 11.06 4.80
N ILE A 330 15.44 9.92 5.26
CA ILE A 330 16.22 8.77 5.68
C ILE A 330 15.77 7.57 4.85
N PRO A 331 16.47 7.22 3.76
CA PRO A 331 16.12 6.05 2.95
C PRO A 331 16.08 4.78 3.79
N VAL A 332 15.18 3.85 3.51
CA VAL A 332 15.11 2.54 4.16
C VAL A 332 15.76 1.52 3.22
N ASN A 333 16.78 0.81 3.72
CA ASN A 333 17.40 -0.27 2.97
C ASN A 333 16.49 -1.51 3.00
N ALA A 334 16.65 -2.43 2.04
CA ALA A 334 15.87 -3.67 1.93
C ALA A 334 15.92 -4.63 3.15
N ASN A 335 16.69 -4.32 4.19
CA ASN A 335 16.74 -5.07 5.44
C ASN A 335 16.14 -4.27 6.63
N GLY A 336 15.41 -3.19 6.35
CA GLY A 336 14.81 -2.28 7.34
C GLY A 336 15.79 -1.32 7.99
N SER A 337 17.07 -1.31 7.62
CA SER A 337 18.06 -0.39 8.23
C SER A 337 18.08 0.99 7.58
N ALA A 338 18.40 2.03 8.35
CA ALA A 338 18.57 3.38 7.86
C ALA A 338 19.68 3.50 6.79
N GLY A 339 19.36 4.20 5.71
CA GLY A 339 20.25 4.57 4.62
C GLY A 339 21.00 5.88 4.87
N THR A 340 21.50 6.49 3.79
CA THR A 340 22.24 7.76 3.89
C THR A 340 21.27 8.93 4.02
N ILE A 341 21.36 9.63 5.15
CA ILE A 341 20.51 10.79 5.46
C ILE A 341 20.75 11.92 4.46
N ALA A 342 19.65 12.49 3.94
CA ALA A 342 19.62 13.74 3.21
C ALA A 342 18.83 14.79 4.01
N LYS A 343 19.17 16.07 3.81
CA LYS A 343 18.47 17.19 4.45
C LYS A 343 18.08 18.24 3.41
N VAL A 344 16.88 18.78 3.53
CA VAL A 344 16.32 19.84 2.70
C VAL A 344 15.94 21.01 3.60
N ALA A 345 16.41 22.21 3.26
CA ALA A 345 16.07 23.40 4.04
C ALA A 345 14.58 23.73 3.91
N LEU A 346 13.91 23.93 5.04
CA LEU A 346 12.51 24.33 5.08
C LEU A 346 12.35 25.85 4.88
N PRO A 347 11.26 26.32 4.24
CA PRO A 347 10.92 27.74 4.21
C PRO A 347 10.82 28.34 5.61
N THR A 348 11.54 29.44 5.85
CA THR A 348 11.49 30.21 7.11
C THR A 348 10.95 31.62 6.92
N ALA A 349 11.00 32.16 5.70
CA ALA A 349 10.39 33.45 5.37
C ALA A 349 8.91 33.26 5.00
N LEU A 350 8.06 33.07 6.01
CA LEU A 350 6.62 32.83 5.85
C LEU A 350 5.83 34.15 5.75
N THR A 351 4.84 34.19 4.87
CA THR A 351 4.00 35.39 4.63
C THR A 351 3.24 35.78 5.90
N GLY A 352 3.41 37.01 6.38
CA GLY A 352 2.70 37.50 7.57
C GLY A 352 3.44 37.23 8.89
N CYS A 353 4.45 36.37 8.87
CA CYS A 353 5.27 36.08 10.03
C CYS A 353 6.29 37.23 10.30
N PRO A 354 6.49 37.67 11.57
CA PRO A 354 7.32 38.84 11.86
C PRO A 354 8.79 38.68 11.49
N THR A 355 9.37 37.51 11.79
CA THR A 355 10.77 37.19 11.49
C THR A 355 10.91 35.74 11.02
N ALA A 356 12.01 35.43 10.34
CA ALA A 356 12.30 34.06 9.93
C ALA A 356 12.55 33.11 11.12
N ASP A 357 12.90 33.66 12.29
CA ASP A 357 13.12 32.85 13.49
C ASP A 357 11.81 32.36 14.13
N ASP A 358 10.70 33.04 13.84
CA ASP A 358 9.37 32.67 14.33
C ASP A 358 8.74 31.52 13.53
N ALA A 359 9.32 31.10 12.41
CA ALA A 359 8.88 29.92 11.68
C ALA A 359 9.29 28.64 12.43
N ARG A 360 8.29 27.88 12.90
CA ARG A 360 8.46 26.65 13.69
C ARG A 360 7.76 25.48 12.98
N PRO A 361 8.47 24.72 12.15
CA PRO A 361 7.97 23.45 11.60
C PRO A 361 8.01 22.36 12.67
N PHE A 362 7.04 21.44 12.66
CA PHE A 362 7.03 20.29 13.57
C PHE A 362 6.33 19.05 12.98
N GLY A 363 5.02 19.13 12.75
CA GLY A 363 4.20 18.01 12.29
C GLY A 363 4.45 17.61 10.84
N LEU A 364 4.30 16.33 10.55
CA LEU A 364 4.37 15.74 9.23
C LEU A 364 3.05 15.04 8.90
N GLY A 365 2.88 14.70 7.63
CA GLY A 365 1.80 13.87 7.12
C GLY A 365 2.13 13.41 5.72
N VAL A 366 1.90 12.16 5.37
CA VAL A 366 2.12 11.63 4.02
C VAL A 366 0.79 11.18 3.40
N ASN A 367 0.48 11.67 2.20
CA ASN A 367 -0.70 11.23 1.47
C ASN A 367 -0.53 11.41 -0.04
N ASP A 368 -0.86 10.36 -0.80
CA ASP A 368 -0.89 10.34 -2.26
C ASP A 368 0.45 10.80 -2.88
N GLY A 369 1.55 10.20 -2.42
CA GLY A 369 2.92 10.45 -2.89
C GLY A 369 3.51 11.80 -2.51
N LYS A 370 2.86 12.56 -1.61
CA LYS A 370 3.33 13.87 -1.13
C LYS A 370 3.56 13.85 0.37
N VAL A 371 4.52 14.67 0.80
CA VAL A 371 4.78 14.97 2.22
C VAL A 371 4.26 16.36 2.54
N TYR A 372 3.57 16.51 3.65
CA TYR A 372 3.05 17.75 4.18
C TYR A 372 3.78 18.11 5.47
N VAL A 373 4.05 19.40 5.67
CA VAL A 373 4.75 19.92 6.83
C VAL A 373 3.91 21.01 7.48
N GLY A 374 3.64 20.83 8.76
CA GLY A 374 2.93 21.78 9.61
C GLY A 374 3.87 22.84 10.20
N TYR A 375 3.47 24.11 10.12
CA TYR A 375 4.20 25.23 10.71
C TYR A 375 3.31 26.06 11.61
N VAL A 376 3.92 26.58 12.67
CA VAL A 376 3.43 27.74 13.38
C VAL A 376 4.38 28.92 13.16
N CYS A 377 3.82 30.09 12.84
CA CYS A 377 4.49 31.36 13.11
C CYS A 377 4.29 31.69 14.59
N SER A 378 5.34 31.50 15.38
CA SER A 378 5.25 31.54 16.85
C SER A 378 5.06 32.93 17.43
N ALA A 379 5.29 33.98 16.63
CA ALA A 379 5.30 35.38 17.06
C ALA A 379 6.22 35.68 18.26
N GLU A 380 7.19 34.80 18.54
CA GLU A 380 8.10 34.89 19.69
C GLU A 380 8.89 36.20 19.69
N SER A 381 9.32 36.67 18.53
CA SER A 381 10.05 37.92 18.35
C SER A 381 9.28 39.17 18.80
N THR A 382 7.97 39.06 18.98
CA THR A 382 7.09 40.15 19.45
C THR A 382 6.97 40.20 20.97
N VAL A 383 7.38 39.13 21.67
CA VAL A 383 7.25 39.00 23.12
C VAL A 383 8.31 39.82 23.84
N SER A 384 7.88 40.58 24.85
CA SER A 384 8.77 41.31 25.75
C SER A 384 8.12 41.48 27.13
N GLY A 385 8.93 41.76 28.16
CA GLY A 385 8.42 42.06 29.51
C GLY A 385 8.16 40.85 30.41
N LEU A 386 8.78 39.70 30.13
CA LEU A 386 8.74 38.51 31.00
C LEU A 386 9.63 38.69 32.26
N PRO A 387 9.32 37.99 33.38
CA PRO A 387 8.16 37.14 33.61
C PRO A 387 6.88 37.92 33.95
N ILE A 388 5.72 37.29 33.75
CA ILE A 388 4.38 37.80 34.06
C ILE A 388 4.07 37.55 35.55
N ALA A 389 3.48 38.56 36.22
CA ALA A 389 3.05 38.48 37.62
C ALA A 389 1.52 38.40 37.75
N LEU A 390 0.99 37.70 38.77
CA LEU A 390 -0.46 37.48 39.04
C LEU A 390 -1.31 38.78 39.07
N SER A 391 -0.70 39.93 39.35
CA SER A 391 -1.40 41.21 39.51
C SER A 391 -1.51 42.07 38.25
N THR A 392 -0.96 41.63 37.12
CA THR A 392 -0.94 42.37 35.86
C THR A 392 -1.29 41.43 34.72
N ASP A 393 -2.36 41.70 33.99
CA ASP A 393 -2.59 41.10 32.67
C ASP A 393 -1.98 42.01 31.59
N PRO A 394 -0.77 41.68 31.12
CA PRO A 394 -0.44 41.97 29.75
C PRO A 394 0.00 40.68 29.08
N LYS A 395 -0.94 39.92 28.48
CA LYS A 395 -0.67 38.92 27.42
C LYS A 395 0.50 39.40 26.53
N PRO A 396 1.74 38.93 26.70
CA PRO A 396 2.89 39.52 26.03
C PRO A 396 2.99 39.02 24.58
N GLY A 397 3.33 39.94 23.67
CA GLY A 397 3.43 39.65 22.23
C GLY A 397 2.18 40.03 21.42
N ASP A 398 2.29 39.91 20.10
CA ASP A 398 1.24 40.23 19.13
C ASP A 398 0.55 38.94 18.66
N LYS A 399 -0.63 38.64 19.23
CA LYS A 399 -1.42 37.46 18.88
C LYS A 399 -1.84 37.43 17.41
N THR A 400 -2.01 38.58 16.76
CA THR A 400 -2.40 38.66 15.33
C THR A 400 -1.30 38.14 14.37
N LYS A 401 -0.16 37.73 14.93
CA LYS A 401 0.96 37.11 14.25
C LYS A 401 1.09 35.61 14.50
N LEU A 402 0.21 35.03 15.32
CA LEU A 402 0.04 33.59 15.43
C LEU A 402 -0.69 33.08 14.21
N LEU A 403 0.04 32.37 13.36
CA LEU A 403 -0.45 31.88 12.08
C LEU A 403 -0.03 30.42 11.89
N GLY A 404 -0.91 29.59 11.35
CA GLY A 404 -0.62 28.22 10.92
C GLY A 404 -0.35 28.17 9.42
N TYR A 405 0.52 27.25 9.00
CA TYR A 405 0.80 26.99 7.59
C TYR A 405 0.97 25.51 7.31
N ILE A 406 0.52 25.06 6.14
CA ILE A 406 0.84 23.75 5.59
C ILE A 406 1.64 23.94 4.30
N TYR A 407 2.76 23.25 4.21
CA TYR A 407 3.57 23.18 2.98
C TYR A 407 3.60 21.75 2.47
N GLU A 408 3.58 21.58 1.15
CA GLU A 408 3.70 20.28 0.48
C GLU A 408 5.04 20.11 -0.23
N TRP A 409 5.45 18.85 -0.35
CA TRP A 409 6.63 18.38 -1.06
C TRP A 409 6.29 17.15 -1.88
N ASP A 410 6.61 17.20 -3.17
CA ASP A 410 6.30 16.20 -4.21
C ASP A 410 7.56 15.44 -4.67
N GLY A 411 8.62 15.42 -3.86
CA GLY A 411 9.93 14.89 -4.26
C GLY A 411 10.90 15.92 -4.85
N ALA A 412 10.49 17.19 -5.02
CA ALA A 412 11.35 18.24 -5.57
C ALA A 412 12.47 18.71 -4.62
N THR A 413 13.21 19.77 -4.97
CA THR A 413 14.24 20.35 -4.08
C THR A 413 13.70 21.43 -3.14
N SER A 414 12.41 21.76 -3.19
CA SER A 414 11.79 22.86 -2.46
C SER A 414 10.32 22.57 -2.14
N PHE A 415 9.83 23.19 -1.07
CA PHE A 415 8.45 23.11 -0.61
C PHE A 415 7.58 24.22 -1.22
N SER A 416 6.30 23.92 -1.43
CA SER A 416 5.28 24.87 -1.87
C SER A 416 4.20 25.03 -0.79
N ALA A 417 3.71 26.25 -0.58
CA ALA A 417 2.61 26.46 0.36
C ALA A 417 1.31 25.85 -0.19
N VAL A 418 0.57 25.15 0.65
CA VAL A 418 -0.72 24.57 0.29
C VAL A 418 -1.75 25.69 0.14
N SER A 419 -2.44 25.73 -1.01
CA SER A 419 -3.38 26.80 -1.33
C SER A 419 -4.56 26.82 -0.35
N GLY A 420 -4.73 27.95 0.34
CA GLY A 420 -5.77 28.15 1.35
C GLY A 420 -5.30 27.88 2.79
N LEU A 421 -4.10 27.34 2.96
CA LEU A 421 -3.47 27.01 4.25
C LEU A 421 -2.11 27.70 4.41
N ASP A 422 -1.90 28.86 3.77
CA ASP A 422 -0.64 29.60 3.73
C ASP A 422 -0.61 30.80 4.70
N GLY A 423 -1.13 30.61 5.91
CA GLY A 423 -1.18 31.61 6.98
C GLY A 423 -2.58 31.78 7.57
N PHE A 424 -3.20 30.67 7.99
CA PHE A 424 -4.50 30.72 8.67
C PHE A 424 -4.33 31.21 10.11
N ALA A 425 -5.34 31.90 10.63
CA ALA A 425 -5.25 32.54 11.92
C ALA A 425 -5.30 31.52 13.08
N LEU A 426 -4.42 31.71 14.06
CA LEU A 426 -4.40 30.99 15.34
C LEU A 426 -4.62 31.97 16.50
N ASP A 427 -5.32 33.08 16.27
CA ASP A 427 -5.62 34.12 17.26
C ASP A 427 -7.08 34.07 17.77
N TYR A 428 -7.75 32.95 17.52
CA TYR A 428 -9.10 32.67 18.01
C TYR A 428 -9.10 32.21 19.49
N GLU A 429 -10.23 32.43 20.14
CA GLU A 429 -10.52 31.91 21.49
C GLU A 429 -11.18 30.52 21.36
N ARG A 430 -10.70 29.56 22.15
CA ARG A 430 -10.89 28.10 22.17
C ARG A 430 -11.57 27.56 23.43
N GLY A 431 -11.91 28.47 24.34
CA GLY A 431 -12.61 28.13 25.56
C GLY A 431 -11.71 27.98 26.78
N CYS A 432 -12.32 27.85 27.94
CA CYS A 432 -11.61 27.95 29.21
C CYS A 432 -10.76 26.71 29.52
N LEU A 433 -9.44 26.91 29.69
CA LEU A 433 -8.53 25.92 30.29
C LEU A 433 -9.03 25.37 31.63
N ASN A 434 -9.54 26.19 32.56
CA ASN A 434 -10.06 25.69 33.85
C ASN A 434 -11.10 26.64 34.46
N ASN A 435 -12.33 26.15 34.68
CA ASN A 435 -13.46 26.94 35.20
C ASN A 435 -14.00 26.46 36.57
N GLY A 436 -13.14 25.82 37.38
CA GLY A 436 -13.35 25.40 38.78
C GLY A 436 -13.56 26.53 39.82
N GLY A 437 -14.26 27.61 39.45
CA GLY A 437 -14.58 28.76 40.30
C GLY A 437 -14.48 30.07 39.51
N ILE A 438 -15.62 30.75 39.37
CA ILE A 438 -15.81 32.00 38.60
C ILE A 438 -14.65 32.99 38.85
N GLY A 439 -13.74 33.11 37.87
CA GLY A 439 -12.61 34.07 37.88
C GLY A 439 -11.32 33.65 37.15
N ASN A 440 -11.12 32.37 36.84
CA ASN A 440 -9.85 31.88 36.27
C ASN A 440 -9.67 32.12 34.76
N CYS A 441 -10.71 32.03 33.94
CA CYS A 441 -10.58 32.24 32.48
C CYS A 441 -10.08 33.66 32.14
N THR A 442 -10.51 34.65 32.92
CA THR A 442 -10.19 36.08 32.70
C THR A 442 -8.87 36.54 33.34
N THR A 443 -8.29 35.78 34.27
CA THR A 443 -7.11 36.24 35.05
C THR A 443 -5.78 35.92 34.36
N PHE A 444 -5.70 34.79 33.64
CA PHE A 444 -4.52 34.41 32.85
C PHE A 444 -4.75 34.50 31.33
N GLY A 445 -6.00 34.73 30.91
CA GLY A 445 -6.31 34.95 29.49
C GLY A 445 -6.10 33.71 28.63
N ASN A 446 -6.36 32.57 29.27
CA ASN A 446 -6.11 31.20 28.85
C ASN A 446 -7.18 30.64 27.90
N GLU A 447 -8.06 31.53 27.41
CA GLU A 447 -9.11 31.23 26.45
C GLU A 447 -8.57 31.19 25.00
N ALA A 448 -7.33 31.63 24.74
CA ALA A 448 -6.73 31.65 23.41
C ALA A 448 -5.24 31.25 23.41
N TRP A 449 -4.76 30.83 22.25
CA TRP A 449 -3.33 30.67 21.96
C TRP A 449 -2.52 31.93 22.27
N ASN A 450 -1.26 31.74 22.68
CA ASN A 450 -0.32 32.80 23.03
C ASN A 450 0.95 32.70 22.17
N PRO A 451 1.58 33.86 21.86
CA PRO A 451 2.90 33.89 21.25
C PRO A 451 3.88 33.09 22.08
N TRP A 452 4.79 32.38 21.41
CA TRP A 452 5.79 31.59 22.11
C TRP A 452 6.66 32.47 22.97
N THR A 453 6.99 32.02 24.17
CA THR A 453 7.94 32.74 25.01
C THR A 453 9.36 32.19 24.82
N PRO A 454 10.38 33.07 24.82
CA PRO A 454 11.78 32.64 24.79
C PRO A 454 12.24 32.07 26.13
N ASP A 455 11.58 32.46 27.23
CA ASP A 455 11.86 32.05 28.60
C ASP A 455 10.57 31.55 29.28
N TYR A 456 10.68 31.00 30.50
CA TYR A 456 9.51 30.61 31.29
C TYR A 456 8.60 31.84 31.54
N PRO A 457 7.28 31.74 31.27
CA PRO A 457 6.40 32.91 31.22
C PRO A 457 6.09 33.53 32.58
N PHE A 458 6.11 32.76 33.68
CA PHE A 458 5.58 33.21 34.98
C PHE A 458 6.66 33.46 36.04
N ASP A 459 6.35 34.35 37.00
CA ASP A 459 7.14 34.53 38.22
C ASP A 459 6.63 33.65 39.38
N ASN A 460 7.21 33.79 40.58
CA ASN A 460 6.82 32.97 41.73
C ASN A 460 5.46 33.35 42.37
N SER A 461 4.73 34.33 41.83
CA SER A 461 3.42 34.72 42.35
C SER A 461 2.29 33.75 41.98
N ILE A 462 2.53 32.82 41.04
CA ILE A 462 1.54 31.82 40.59
C ILE A 462 1.50 30.53 41.44
N ASN A 463 2.37 30.41 42.46
CA ASN A 463 2.50 29.20 43.27
C ASN A 463 1.17 28.71 43.89
N GLY A 464 0.85 27.44 43.68
CA GLY A 464 -0.33 26.78 44.27
C GLY A 464 -1.66 27.14 43.61
N VAL A 465 -1.66 27.74 42.43
CA VAL A 465 -2.85 28.04 41.62
C VAL A 465 -2.80 27.20 40.34
N PRO A 466 -3.92 26.63 39.83
CA PRO A 466 -3.96 26.02 38.50
C PRO A 466 -3.55 27.03 37.42
N PHE A 467 -2.75 26.61 36.44
CA PHE A 467 -2.17 27.50 35.44
C PHE A 467 -1.91 26.80 34.11
N GLY A 468 -1.82 27.60 33.05
CA GLY A 468 -1.52 27.19 31.69
C GLY A 468 -1.13 28.42 30.87
N TYR A 469 -0.40 28.23 29.76
CA TYR A 469 -0.02 29.30 28.84
C TYR A 469 0.03 28.76 27.41
N PRO A 470 -1.13 28.47 26.78
CA PRO A 470 -1.17 27.69 25.56
C PRO A 470 -0.36 28.32 24.43
N GLN A 471 0.54 27.53 23.84
CA GLN A 471 1.44 27.95 22.76
C GLN A 471 1.35 26.92 21.62
N PRO A 472 0.79 27.27 20.45
CA PRO A 472 0.45 26.26 19.45
C PRO A 472 1.70 25.68 18.79
N ILE A 473 1.68 24.37 18.58
CA ILE A 473 2.53 23.64 17.63
C ILE A 473 1.56 22.80 16.78
N ILE A 474 1.65 22.88 15.44
CA ILE A 474 1.01 21.87 14.59
C ILE A 474 1.90 20.64 14.68
N SER A 475 1.47 19.65 15.46
CA SER A 475 2.27 18.51 15.90
C SER A 475 2.21 17.32 14.97
N ASP A 476 1.14 17.21 14.19
CA ASP A 476 0.81 16.04 13.38
C ASP A 476 -0.22 16.41 12.30
N ILE A 477 -0.25 15.67 11.19
CA ILE A 477 -1.12 15.86 10.03
C ILE A 477 -1.62 14.52 9.51
N GLU A 478 -2.94 14.34 9.53
CA GLU A 478 -3.61 13.16 9.01
C GLU A 478 -4.61 13.47 7.90
N PHE A 479 -5.05 12.45 7.15
CA PHE A 479 -5.91 12.62 5.98
C PHE A 479 -7.18 11.77 6.05
N ASP A 480 -8.32 12.40 5.74
CA ASP A 480 -9.59 11.72 5.56
C ASP A 480 -10.26 12.18 4.26
N ASN A 481 -10.34 11.29 3.27
CA ASN A 481 -10.98 11.55 1.98
C ASN A 481 -10.50 12.85 1.30
N GLY A 482 -9.20 13.13 1.43
CA GLY A 482 -8.54 14.33 0.89
C GLY A 482 -8.73 15.60 1.73
N ASN A 483 -9.46 15.55 2.84
CA ASN A 483 -9.43 16.58 3.88
C ASN A 483 -8.19 16.38 4.74
N ILE A 484 -7.65 17.48 5.28
CA ILE A 484 -6.50 17.45 6.17
C ILE A 484 -7.02 17.61 7.60
N ILE A 485 -6.50 16.81 8.52
CA ILE A 485 -6.75 16.90 9.96
C ILE A 485 -5.43 17.27 10.62
N LEU A 486 -5.45 18.25 11.52
CA LEU A 486 -4.27 18.80 12.16
C LEU A 486 -4.35 18.58 13.66
N GLY A 487 -3.31 17.97 14.21
CA GLY A 487 -3.10 17.92 15.66
C GLY A 487 -2.40 19.21 16.05
N VAL A 488 -2.99 19.95 17.00
CA VAL A 488 -2.37 21.18 17.51
C VAL A 488 -2.08 21.01 18.99
N MET A 489 -0.85 20.69 19.33
CA MET A 489 -0.42 20.52 20.72
C MET A 489 -0.12 21.87 21.41
N ASP A 490 -0.24 21.90 22.74
CA ASP A 490 0.24 23.01 23.57
C ASP A 490 1.71 22.83 23.97
N ARG A 491 2.63 23.62 23.41
CA ARG A 491 4.07 23.62 23.77
C ARG A 491 4.31 23.78 25.26
N PHE A 492 3.46 24.51 25.99
CA PHE A 492 3.66 24.77 27.41
C PHE A 492 3.62 23.49 28.25
N GLY A 493 2.86 22.48 27.81
CA GLY A 493 2.87 21.14 28.39
C GLY A 493 4.26 20.49 28.44
N HIS A 494 5.16 20.82 27.51
CA HIS A 494 6.54 20.33 27.51
C HIS A 494 7.52 21.26 28.24
N MET A 495 7.11 22.49 28.55
CA MET A 495 7.89 23.49 29.29
C MET A 495 7.69 23.40 30.80
N ASP A 496 6.69 22.67 31.28
CA ASP A 496 6.46 22.47 32.72
C ASP A 496 5.80 21.13 33.02
N GLY A 497 5.93 20.66 34.26
CA GLY A 497 5.37 19.40 34.73
C GLY A 497 4.45 19.67 35.91
N GLY A 498 3.32 18.97 35.96
CA GLY A 498 2.36 19.08 37.06
C GLY A 498 3.04 18.80 38.40
N TYR A 499 2.81 19.68 39.38
CA TYR A 499 3.32 19.54 40.75
C TYR A 499 4.84 19.38 40.90
N ALA A 500 5.63 19.76 39.89
CA ALA A 500 7.08 19.70 39.95
C ALA A 500 7.65 20.75 40.92
N ASN A 501 8.58 20.34 41.78
CA ASN A 501 9.20 21.18 42.81
C ASN A 501 10.56 21.69 42.33
N GLU A 502 10.65 22.85 41.68
CA GLU A 502 11.96 23.41 41.34
C GLU A 502 12.09 24.93 41.42
N PRO A 503 13.18 25.43 42.02
CA PRO A 503 13.57 26.83 41.86
C PRO A 503 15.08 27.01 41.55
N PRO A 504 15.50 28.16 41.00
CA PRO A 504 16.85 28.69 41.28
C PRO A 504 16.97 29.22 42.74
N SER A 505 15.86 29.48 43.44
CA SER A 505 15.84 30.28 44.69
C SER A 505 14.90 29.83 45.83
N GLY A 506 14.46 28.58 45.87
CA GLY A 506 13.70 28.00 47.00
C GLY A 506 12.21 28.37 47.13
N SER A 507 11.51 28.78 46.05
CA SER A 507 10.11 29.27 46.18
C SER A 507 9.25 29.09 44.93
N PHE A 508 9.41 28.03 44.13
CA PHE A 508 8.41 27.66 43.13
C PHE A 508 7.93 26.25 43.44
N ASN A 509 6.63 26.11 43.67
CA ASN A 509 5.92 24.85 43.92
C ASN A 509 4.78 24.84 42.91
N GLY A 510 4.99 24.11 41.81
CA GLY A 510 4.05 24.08 40.69
C GLY A 510 2.63 23.78 41.18
N GLY A 511 1.65 24.53 40.67
CA GLY A 511 0.25 24.16 40.79
C GLY A 511 -0.10 23.00 39.86
N GLN A 512 -1.41 22.73 39.71
CA GLN A 512 -1.90 21.85 38.66
C GLN A 512 -1.70 22.53 37.30
N LEU A 513 -0.96 21.88 36.40
CA LEU A 513 -0.83 22.30 35.00
C LEU A 513 -2.08 21.87 34.24
N THR A 514 -2.47 22.62 33.23
CA THR A 514 -3.49 22.20 32.27
C THR A 514 -3.08 22.66 30.88
N THR A 515 -2.93 21.72 29.96
CA THR A 515 -2.70 21.97 28.54
C THR A 515 -4.02 22.23 27.83
N ALA A 516 -3.96 22.93 26.70
CA ALA A 516 -5.09 23.05 25.78
C ALA A 516 -4.54 22.93 24.36
N GLY A 517 -4.51 21.71 23.83
CA GLY A 517 -4.36 21.49 22.39
C GLY A 517 -5.67 21.69 21.66
N ASP A 518 -5.73 21.30 20.39
CA ASP A 518 -6.91 21.41 19.53
C ASP A 518 -6.78 20.38 18.39
N THR A 519 -7.90 19.88 17.84
CA THR A 519 -7.92 19.02 16.65
C THR A 519 -8.71 19.72 15.54
N LEU A 520 -8.01 20.19 14.52
CA LEU A 520 -8.60 21.01 13.47
C LEU A 520 -8.78 20.24 12.16
N ARG A 521 -9.79 20.60 11.37
CA ARG A 521 -10.00 20.11 10.02
C ARG A 521 -9.84 21.22 8.97
N ALA A 522 -9.14 20.90 7.89
CA ALA A 522 -9.15 21.66 6.66
C ALA A 522 -9.88 20.88 5.57
N CYS A 523 -11.04 21.35 5.14
CA CYS A 523 -11.82 20.62 4.14
C CYS A 523 -11.42 21.01 2.73
N ARG A 524 -11.36 20.00 1.86
CA ARG A 524 -11.02 20.16 0.46
C ARG A 524 -12.20 20.77 -0.30
N ILE A 525 -11.97 21.92 -0.94
CA ILE A 525 -12.99 22.66 -1.71
C ILE A 525 -12.70 22.68 -3.22
N GLY A 526 -11.59 22.08 -3.64
CA GLY A 526 -11.17 21.94 -5.03
C GLY A 526 -10.07 20.89 -5.16
N ALA A 527 -9.51 20.71 -6.35
CA ALA A 527 -8.52 19.66 -6.60
C ALA A 527 -7.25 19.76 -5.72
N ALA A 528 -6.82 20.97 -5.38
CA ALA A 528 -5.68 21.21 -4.49
C ALA A 528 -5.90 22.50 -3.69
N THR A 529 -7.11 22.70 -3.18
CA THR A 529 -7.44 23.89 -2.38
C THR A 529 -8.27 23.46 -1.19
N TRP A 530 -7.85 23.93 -0.03
CA TRP A 530 -8.48 23.63 1.25
C TRP A 530 -8.93 24.92 1.92
N VAL A 531 -9.77 24.76 2.93
CA VAL A 531 -10.13 25.83 3.83
C VAL A 531 -10.21 25.29 5.24
N MET A 532 -9.62 26.02 6.19
CA MET A 532 -9.70 25.69 7.61
C MET A 532 -11.12 25.88 8.13
N GLU A 533 -11.55 24.97 9.01
CA GLU A 533 -12.84 25.03 9.70
C GLU A 533 -13.08 26.37 10.42
N ASN A 534 -12.05 26.90 11.10
CA ASN A 534 -12.15 28.12 11.89
C ASN A 534 -12.31 29.41 11.05
N LEU A 535 -12.23 29.31 9.72
CA LEU A 535 -12.26 30.45 8.80
C LEU A 535 -13.61 30.70 8.11
N ILE A 536 -14.66 29.86 8.27
CA ILE A 536 -15.96 30.15 7.64
C ILE A 536 -17.21 29.72 8.45
N SER A 537 -17.98 30.71 8.91
CA SER A 537 -19.40 30.51 9.21
C SER A 537 -20.20 30.31 7.90
N GLY A 538 -20.81 29.15 7.68
CA GLY A 538 -21.76 28.90 6.58
C GLY A 538 -21.18 28.45 5.24
N ASN A 539 -20.05 27.74 5.24
CA ASN A 539 -19.56 27.01 4.05
C ASN A 539 -20.02 25.55 4.13
N SER A 540 -20.79 25.08 3.14
CA SER A 540 -21.28 23.70 3.05
C SER A 540 -20.19 22.61 3.06
N SER A 541 -18.93 22.95 2.71
CA SER A 541 -17.82 21.99 2.62
C SER A 541 -17.09 21.72 3.94
N CYS A 542 -17.14 22.66 4.89
CA CYS A 542 -16.74 22.49 6.30
C CYS A 542 -17.91 22.96 7.19
N ASP A 543 -19.14 22.58 6.86
CA ASP A 543 -20.31 23.21 7.48
C ASP A 543 -20.50 22.71 8.90
N THR A 544 -20.03 23.49 9.87
CA THR A 544 -20.26 23.29 11.30
C THR A 544 -21.61 23.86 11.75
N VAL A 545 -22.44 24.39 10.84
CA VAL A 545 -23.72 25.05 11.16
C VAL A 545 -24.68 24.08 11.87
N GLY A 546 -24.80 24.27 13.19
CA GLY A 546 -25.68 23.50 14.07
C GLY A 546 -24.98 22.52 15.00
N LEU A 547 -23.65 22.38 14.90
CA LEU A 547 -22.81 21.55 15.78
C LEU A 547 -22.22 22.32 16.97
N GLY A 548 -22.28 23.66 16.93
CA GLY A 548 -22.60 24.47 18.11
C GLY A 548 -21.44 25.21 18.77
N TYR A 549 -21.29 26.48 18.39
CA TYR A 549 -20.84 27.56 19.29
C TYR A 549 -21.33 27.36 20.74
N ASP A 550 -20.45 26.98 21.68
CA ASP A 550 -20.77 27.09 23.09
C ASP A 550 -20.44 28.48 23.62
N SER A 551 -21.44 29.37 23.52
CA SER A 551 -21.44 30.68 24.16
C SER A 551 -21.15 30.66 25.67
N SER A 552 -21.28 29.50 26.32
CA SER A 552 -21.03 29.28 27.73
C SER A 552 -19.56 29.01 28.07
N LEU A 553 -18.74 28.69 27.06
CA LEU A 553 -17.30 28.41 27.19
C LEU A 553 -16.40 29.56 26.72
N ASN A 554 -16.96 30.66 26.19
CA ASN A 554 -16.26 31.83 25.63
C ASN A 554 -15.47 31.56 24.32
N GLU A 555 -15.77 30.51 23.58
CA GLU A 555 -15.23 30.30 22.24
C GLU A 555 -15.67 31.38 21.25
N THR A 556 -14.91 31.51 20.17
CA THR A 556 -15.20 32.45 19.07
C THR A 556 -15.29 31.78 17.71
N ILE A 557 -15.11 30.46 17.66
CA ILE A 557 -15.13 29.64 16.44
C ILE A 557 -16.18 28.53 16.56
N ASP A 558 -16.62 28.01 15.40
CA ASP A 558 -17.37 26.76 15.34
C ASP A 558 -16.36 25.65 15.00
N GLU A 559 -16.14 24.71 15.90
CA GLU A 559 -15.21 23.59 15.73
C GLU A 559 -15.87 22.44 14.98
N TYR A 560 -15.09 21.73 14.15
CA TYR A 560 -15.62 20.52 13.52
C TYR A 560 -15.69 19.40 14.53
N TYR A 561 -14.57 19.11 15.20
CA TYR A 561 -14.45 18.12 16.26
C TYR A 561 -14.86 18.70 17.63
N HIS A 562 -16.12 19.15 17.71
CA HIS A 562 -16.71 19.99 18.76
C HIS A 562 -17.03 19.31 20.10
N ASP A 563 -16.86 17.99 20.18
CA ASP A 563 -17.33 17.17 21.29
C ASP A 563 -16.15 16.77 22.21
N ASP A 564 -15.09 17.59 22.20
CA ASP A 564 -13.82 17.44 22.91
C ASP A 564 -13.81 18.10 24.30
N GLU A 565 -14.91 18.72 24.70
CA GLU A 565 -15.13 19.26 26.04
C GLU A 565 -15.41 18.20 27.12
N ILE A 566 -15.09 18.55 28.37
CA ILE A 566 -15.51 17.77 29.56
C ILE A 566 -16.66 18.47 30.27
N SER A 567 -17.86 17.90 30.12
CA SER A 567 -19.10 18.47 30.67
C SER A 567 -19.43 17.92 32.06
N GLY A 568 -19.65 18.83 33.02
CA GLY A 568 -20.10 18.47 34.36
C GLY A 568 -21.57 18.01 34.38
N SER A 569 -21.88 16.89 35.02
CA SER A 569 -23.27 16.42 35.14
C SER A 569 -24.20 17.45 35.83
N GLY A 570 -25.37 17.74 35.23
CA GLY A 570 -26.50 18.38 35.92
C GLY A 570 -26.84 19.85 35.60
N GLY A 571 -26.40 20.39 34.46
CA GLY A 571 -26.97 21.63 33.91
C GLY A 571 -26.75 22.92 34.72
N ALA A 572 -25.77 22.96 35.64
CA ALA A 572 -25.39 24.20 36.34
C ALA A 572 -23.96 24.16 36.92
N ALA A 573 -23.04 23.43 36.30
CA ALA A 573 -21.60 23.63 36.47
C ALA A 573 -20.97 23.60 35.06
N PRO A 574 -20.70 24.77 34.45
CA PRO A 574 -19.99 24.82 33.17
C PRO A 574 -18.59 24.19 33.30
N GLY A 575 -18.06 23.74 32.16
CA GLY A 575 -16.77 23.11 31.86
C GLY A 575 -15.66 23.17 32.91
N ASN A 576 -14.91 22.07 33.03
CA ASN A 576 -13.60 22.10 33.68
C ASN A 576 -12.46 22.24 32.66
N HIS A 577 -12.57 21.73 31.42
CA HIS A 577 -11.64 21.94 30.32
C HIS A 577 -12.44 22.01 29.00
N ALA A 578 -12.17 23.00 28.15
CA ALA A 578 -12.84 23.19 26.85
C ALA A 578 -12.17 22.32 25.78
N ASP A 579 -10.89 22.55 25.49
CA ASP A 579 -10.11 21.64 24.64
C ASP A 579 -9.25 20.67 25.46
N VAL A 580 -9.24 19.39 25.08
CA VAL A 580 -8.47 18.35 25.79
C VAL A 580 -7.39 17.68 24.95
N SER A 581 -7.27 18.01 23.66
CA SER A 581 -6.28 17.39 22.77
C SER A 581 -4.85 17.66 23.24
N GLU A 582 -3.99 16.65 23.09
CA GLU A 582 -2.54 16.75 23.30
C GLU A 582 -1.77 16.79 21.98
N GLY A 583 -2.44 16.54 20.84
CA GLY A 583 -1.95 16.84 19.50
C GLY A 583 -1.37 15.67 18.69
N GLY A 584 -1.36 14.44 19.21
CA GLY A 584 -1.11 13.24 18.40
C GLY A 584 -2.37 12.83 17.65
N LEU A 585 -2.24 12.31 16.43
CA LEU A 585 -3.36 11.86 15.58
C LEU A 585 -3.10 10.50 14.97
N SER A 586 -4.17 9.76 14.69
CA SER A 586 -4.10 8.66 13.72
C SER A 586 -5.40 8.51 12.96
N VAL A 587 -5.30 8.29 11.66
CA VAL A 587 -6.43 7.87 10.81
C VAL A 587 -6.13 6.54 10.14
N ILE A 588 -7.04 5.58 10.31
CA ILE A 588 -6.98 4.30 9.59
C ILE A 588 -7.81 4.44 8.31
N PRO A 589 -7.21 4.29 7.11
CA PRO A 589 -7.95 4.38 5.85
C PRO A 589 -9.18 3.47 5.81
N GLY A 590 -10.29 3.98 5.27
CA GLY A 590 -11.58 3.29 5.21
C GLY A 590 -12.38 3.30 6.53
N ARG A 591 -11.83 3.80 7.64
CA ARG A 591 -12.61 4.11 8.86
C ARG A 591 -13.21 5.52 8.78
N ASP A 592 -14.28 5.76 9.52
CA ASP A 592 -14.97 7.05 9.59
C ASP A 592 -14.63 7.82 10.87
N TRP A 593 -13.45 7.60 11.44
CA TRP A 593 -13.01 8.30 12.65
C TRP A 593 -11.53 8.66 12.64
N VAL A 594 -11.21 9.72 13.37
CA VAL A 594 -9.85 10.09 13.77
C VAL A 594 -9.64 9.78 15.24
N ILE A 595 -8.42 9.39 15.59
CA ILE A 595 -7.98 9.15 16.96
C ILE A 595 -7.08 10.30 17.36
N THR A 596 -7.24 10.85 18.57
CA THR A 596 -6.32 11.87 19.09
C THR A 596 -5.96 11.59 20.54
N SER A 597 -4.73 11.90 20.92
CA SER A 597 -4.30 11.92 22.31
C SER A 597 -4.99 13.05 23.08
N VAL A 598 -5.44 12.75 24.30
CA VAL A 598 -6.19 13.70 25.13
C VAL A 598 -5.83 13.55 26.61
N MET A 599 -5.93 14.65 27.35
CA MET A 599 -6.07 14.60 28.80
C MET A 599 -7.52 14.28 29.17
N ASP A 600 -7.72 13.67 30.35
CA ASP A 600 -9.03 13.33 30.91
C ASP A 600 -9.98 12.66 29.87
N PRO A 601 -9.63 11.48 29.31
CA PRO A 601 -10.34 10.78 28.21
C PRO A 601 -11.79 10.33 28.54
N ASN A 602 -12.32 10.72 29.69
CA ASN A 602 -13.66 10.40 30.16
C ASN A 602 -14.56 11.64 30.16
N ARG A 603 -15.62 11.56 29.36
CA ARG A 603 -16.43 12.73 28.97
C ARG A 603 -17.24 13.42 30.08
N LEU A 604 -17.72 12.72 31.13
CA LEU A 604 -18.53 13.34 32.21
C LEU A 604 -17.76 13.64 33.50
N GLY A 605 -16.45 13.42 33.48
CA GLY A 605 -15.58 13.59 34.65
C GLY A 605 -15.91 12.63 35.81
N PRO A 606 -15.13 12.68 36.91
CA PRO A 606 -15.18 11.74 38.04
C PRO A 606 -16.51 11.55 38.79
N PHE A 607 -17.50 12.41 38.59
CA PHE A 607 -18.47 12.72 39.64
C PHE A 607 -19.68 11.78 39.70
N SER A 608 -19.84 10.83 38.77
CA SER A 608 -21.11 10.12 38.56
C SER A 608 -21.23 8.72 39.18
N ASP A 609 -20.13 7.99 39.46
CA ASP A 609 -20.24 6.56 39.84
C ASP A 609 -19.77 6.19 41.26
N GLY A 610 -19.18 7.13 42.01
CA GLY A 610 -18.77 6.90 43.40
C GLY A 610 -17.61 5.90 43.56
N ALA A 611 -16.89 5.59 42.48
CA ALA A 611 -15.61 4.89 42.53
C ALA A 611 -14.55 5.85 43.11
N GLY A 612 -14.12 5.61 44.35
CA GLY A 612 -13.26 6.53 45.11
C GLY A 612 -11.78 6.62 44.70
N SER A 613 -11.47 6.68 43.41
CA SER A 613 -10.17 7.13 42.86
C SER A 613 -10.37 8.45 42.14
N ASP A 614 -9.37 9.32 42.14
CA ASP A 614 -9.50 10.76 41.91
C ASP A 614 -8.84 11.16 40.57
N PRO A 615 -9.55 11.08 39.43
CA PRO A 615 -8.98 11.03 38.07
C PRO A 615 -8.52 12.40 37.52
N TRP A 616 -7.89 13.24 38.33
CA TRP A 616 -7.54 14.61 37.94
C TRP A 616 -6.35 14.72 36.99
N GLU A 617 -5.63 13.62 36.75
CA GLU A 617 -4.39 13.55 35.97
C GLU A 617 -4.43 12.39 34.96
N ASP A 618 -5.63 12.03 34.50
CA ASP A 618 -5.84 10.93 33.56
C ASP A 618 -5.41 11.36 32.15
N GLN A 619 -4.90 10.40 31.38
CA GLN A 619 -4.57 10.60 29.96
C GLN A 619 -5.03 9.41 29.14
N GLY A 620 -5.34 9.67 27.87
CA GLY A 620 -5.76 8.63 26.96
C GLY A 620 -6.03 9.13 25.56
N PHE A 621 -7.00 8.51 24.90
CA PHE A 621 -7.32 8.78 23.51
C PHE A 621 -8.83 8.99 23.34
N HIS A 622 -9.21 9.95 22.52
CA HIS A 622 -10.57 10.10 22.01
C HIS A 622 -10.65 9.66 20.55
N PHE A 623 -11.83 9.19 20.16
CA PHE A 623 -12.18 8.85 18.79
C PHE A 623 -13.31 9.79 18.37
N TYR A 624 -13.13 10.54 17.29
CA TYR A 624 -14.14 11.44 16.75
C TYR A 624 -14.57 11.00 15.36
N ASN A 625 -15.86 11.15 15.05
CA ASN A 625 -16.39 10.80 13.74
C ASN A 625 -15.92 11.82 12.69
N ASN A 626 -15.31 11.35 11.61
CA ASN A 626 -14.80 12.21 10.54
C ASN A 626 -15.90 12.85 9.68
N THR A 627 -17.12 12.33 9.72
CA THR A 627 -18.27 12.89 8.99
C THR A 627 -19.06 13.91 9.82
N THR A 628 -19.21 13.69 11.13
CA THR A 628 -20.04 14.55 11.99
C THR A 628 -19.27 15.37 13.00
N GLY A 629 -18.02 15.02 13.29
CA GLY A 629 -17.21 15.63 14.35
C GLY A 629 -17.54 15.13 15.76
N ASP A 630 -18.57 14.29 15.92
CA ASP A 630 -19.04 13.83 17.24
C ASP A 630 -18.03 12.90 17.92
N TRP A 631 -17.97 12.94 19.24
CA TRP A 631 -17.24 11.95 20.03
C TRP A 631 -17.88 10.57 19.93
N ILE A 632 -17.06 9.55 19.68
CA ILE A 632 -17.47 8.15 19.57
C ILE A 632 -17.19 7.41 20.88
N LYS A 633 -15.96 7.50 21.37
CA LYS A 633 -15.48 6.79 22.57
C LYS A 633 -14.18 7.39 23.09
N GLY A 634 -13.85 7.05 24.34
CA GLY A 634 -12.54 7.32 24.93
C GLY A 634 -11.87 6.05 25.45
N TYR A 635 -10.55 6.07 25.52
CA TYR A 635 -9.71 5.00 26.07
C TYR A 635 -8.70 5.61 27.04
N ARG A 636 -8.63 5.13 28.28
CA ARG A 636 -7.73 5.64 29.31
C ARG A 636 -6.52 4.74 29.46
N VAL A 637 -5.35 5.38 29.60
CA VAL A 637 -4.03 4.75 29.58
C VAL A 637 -3.27 5.00 30.87
N VAL A 638 -3.25 6.26 31.32
CA VAL A 638 -2.59 6.69 32.56
C VAL A 638 -3.67 7.14 33.54
N ASP A 639 -3.59 6.70 34.80
CA ASP A 639 -4.49 7.11 35.89
C ASP A 639 -3.76 7.37 37.23
N ASP A 640 -4.43 8.04 38.17
CA ASP A 640 -3.89 8.43 39.49
C ASP A 640 -3.76 7.27 40.50
N SER A 641 -4.29 6.09 40.15
CA SER A 641 -4.48 4.96 41.06
C SER A 641 -3.40 3.88 40.92
N GLN A 642 -2.58 3.96 39.88
CA GLN A 642 -1.45 3.08 39.66
C GLN A 642 -0.32 3.36 40.66
N ALA A 643 0.11 2.32 41.38
CA ALA A 643 1.13 2.45 42.42
C ALA A 643 2.52 2.74 41.81
N GLY A 644 2.89 4.02 41.74
CA GLY A 644 4.15 4.48 41.11
C GLY A 644 3.95 5.77 40.31
N ASP A 645 2.73 5.99 39.83
CA ASP A 645 2.34 7.15 39.03
C ASP A 645 2.01 8.33 39.94
N SER A 646 3.03 9.15 40.24
CA SER A 646 2.79 10.56 40.55
C SER A 646 3.10 11.30 39.25
N PRO A 647 2.17 11.38 38.28
CA PRO A 647 2.52 11.73 36.92
C PRO A 647 2.99 13.17 36.88
N VAL A 648 4.29 13.37 36.67
CA VAL A 648 4.87 14.70 36.44
C VAL A 648 4.25 15.33 35.18
N TRP A 649 3.62 14.51 34.32
CA TRP A 649 3.03 14.92 33.05
C TRP A 649 1.52 14.80 32.96
N GLY A 650 0.81 14.54 34.06
CA GLY A 650 -0.65 14.31 34.13
C GLY A 650 -1.44 15.08 33.08
N LYS A 651 -1.70 16.36 33.28
CA LYS A 651 -2.29 17.25 32.24
C LYS A 651 -1.27 18.08 31.46
N GLY A 652 -0.09 17.51 31.22
CA GLY A 652 1.11 18.19 30.70
C GLY A 652 1.68 17.54 29.45
N ASN A 653 0.83 17.12 28.50
CA ASN A 653 1.21 16.37 27.30
C ASN A 653 2.01 15.12 27.65
N GLY A 654 1.39 14.24 28.43
CA GLY A 654 2.00 12.97 28.79
C GLY A 654 1.81 11.91 27.71
N LEU A 655 0.91 12.10 26.75
CA LEU A 655 0.84 11.27 25.55
C LEU A 655 1.42 12.03 24.35
N GLY A 656 2.09 11.25 23.51
CA GLY A 656 2.66 11.74 22.26
C GLY A 656 1.83 11.31 21.07
N ASP A 657 2.55 11.10 19.99
CA ASP A 657 2.00 10.63 18.73
C ASP A 657 1.48 9.18 18.80
N ILE A 658 0.61 8.82 17.86
CA ILE A 658 -0.06 7.52 17.74
C ILE A 658 -0.03 7.04 16.29
N VAL A 659 0.35 5.78 16.06
CA VAL A 659 0.41 5.20 14.72
C VAL A 659 -0.36 3.88 14.64
N ALA A 660 -1.04 3.66 13.51
CA ALA A 660 -1.71 2.39 13.22
C ALA A 660 -0.74 1.33 12.68
N LEU A 661 -0.82 0.12 13.26
CA LEU A 661 0.04 -1.01 12.91
C LEU A 661 -0.61 -1.85 11.79
N LEU A 662 -0.63 -1.29 10.57
CA LEU A 662 -1.30 -1.88 9.41
C LEU A 662 -0.44 -2.92 8.69
N ALA A 663 -1.03 -4.09 8.40
CA ALA A 663 -0.35 -5.10 7.60
C ALA A 663 0.01 -4.59 6.17
N PRO A 664 1.08 -5.12 5.53
CA PRO A 664 1.37 -4.81 4.13
C PRO A 664 0.22 -5.20 3.19
N ALA A 665 0.07 -4.44 2.09
CA ALA A 665 -0.90 -4.74 1.05
C ALA A 665 -0.62 -6.11 0.40
N PRO A 666 -1.65 -6.93 0.16
CA PRO A 666 -1.46 -8.23 -0.48
C PRO A 666 -1.02 -8.08 -1.93
N ILE A 667 -0.43 -9.15 -2.48
CA ILE A 667 -0.19 -9.31 -3.91
C ILE A 667 -1.13 -10.35 -4.50
N GLU A 668 -1.58 -10.08 -5.70
CA GLU A 668 -2.53 -10.88 -6.46
C GLU A 668 -2.06 -11.05 -7.90
N ILE A 669 -2.08 -12.29 -8.38
CA ILE A 669 -1.52 -12.73 -9.67
C ILE A 669 -2.60 -13.46 -10.47
N GLY A 670 -2.83 -13.07 -11.72
CA GLY A 670 -3.83 -13.66 -12.63
C GLY A 670 -3.49 -13.38 -14.11
N ASN A 671 -4.32 -13.73 -15.11
CA ASN A 671 -5.78 -13.64 -15.05
C ASN A 671 -6.53 -14.61 -16.01
N ARG A 672 -6.53 -14.44 -17.34
CA ARG A 672 -7.57 -14.98 -18.23
C ARG A 672 -7.03 -16.04 -19.18
N VAL A 673 -7.85 -17.06 -19.43
CA VAL A 673 -7.65 -18.04 -20.51
C VAL A 673 -8.76 -17.89 -21.55
N TRP A 674 -8.40 -17.70 -22.82
CA TRP A 674 -9.36 -17.44 -23.90
C TRP A 674 -9.02 -18.19 -25.19
N GLU A 675 -10.03 -18.32 -26.06
CA GLU A 675 -9.85 -18.85 -27.40
C GLU A 675 -9.49 -17.71 -28.35
N ASP A 676 -8.23 -17.70 -28.79
CA ASP A 676 -7.68 -16.76 -29.75
C ASP A 676 -8.07 -17.20 -31.17
N THR A 677 -9.14 -16.60 -31.68
CA THR A 677 -9.88 -17.07 -32.85
C THR A 677 -9.20 -16.72 -34.16
N ASP A 678 -8.45 -15.62 -34.20
CA ASP A 678 -7.64 -15.22 -35.34
C ASP A 678 -6.16 -15.62 -35.21
N GLY A 679 -5.78 -16.08 -34.00
CA GLY A 679 -4.47 -16.58 -33.64
C GLY A 679 -3.46 -15.47 -33.42
N ASN A 680 -3.83 -14.21 -33.20
CA ASN A 680 -2.88 -13.10 -33.20
C ASN A 680 -2.08 -12.95 -31.88
N GLY A 681 -2.40 -13.71 -30.83
CA GLY A 681 -1.77 -13.65 -29.51
C GLY A 681 -2.27 -12.51 -28.62
N THR A 682 -3.31 -11.78 -29.04
CA THR A 682 -3.90 -10.61 -28.38
C THR A 682 -5.36 -10.89 -28.07
N GLN A 683 -5.81 -10.47 -26.90
CA GLN A 683 -7.16 -10.70 -26.44
C GLN A 683 -8.14 -9.69 -27.06
N ASP A 684 -8.90 -10.16 -28.05
CA ASP A 684 -9.90 -9.32 -28.73
C ASP A 684 -11.28 -9.38 -28.06
N PRO A 685 -12.10 -8.30 -28.15
CA PRO A 685 -13.38 -8.21 -27.45
C PRO A 685 -14.36 -9.34 -27.78
N GLY A 686 -14.39 -9.77 -29.05
CA GLY A 686 -15.26 -10.83 -29.55
C GLY A 686 -14.81 -12.26 -29.23
N GLU A 687 -13.67 -12.44 -28.56
CA GLU A 687 -13.07 -13.76 -28.34
C GLU A 687 -13.62 -14.47 -27.10
N PRO A 688 -14.05 -15.73 -27.24
CA PRO A 688 -14.73 -16.42 -26.16
C PRO A 688 -13.73 -16.85 -25.07
N PRO A 689 -14.14 -16.80 -23.79
CA PRO A 689 -13.33 -17.33 -22.70
C PRO A 689 -13.31 -18.87 -22.69
N ILE A 690 -12.27 -19.47 -22.08
CA ILE A 690 -12.17 -20.92 -21.89
C ILE A 690 -12.31 -21.26 -20.40
N ALA A 691 -13.46 -21.81 -20.04
CA ALA A 691 -13.77 -22.25 -18.69
C ALA A 691 -13.26 -23.68 -18.38
N GLY A 692 -12.92 -23.94 -17.12
CA GLY A 692 -12.57 -25.27 -16.61
C GLY A 692 -11.12 -25.69 -16.79
N VAL A 693 -10.23 -24.80 -17.23
CA VAL A 693 -8.79 -25.06 -17.39
C VAL A 693 -8.13 -25.03 -16.02
N THR A 694 -7.37 -26.07 -15.69
CA THR A 694 -6.55 -26.08 -14.46
C THR A 694 -5.26 -25.32 -14.69
N VAL A 695 -5.03 -24.31 -13.86
CA VAL A 695 -3.85 -23.43 -13.83
C VAL A 695 -3.15 -23.62 -12.48
N THR A 696 -1.83 -23.72 -12.46
CA THR A 696 -1.05 -23.95 -11.23
C THR A 696 0.04 -22.90 -11.03
N LEU A 697 0.21 -22.46 -9.78
CA LEU A 697 1.29 -21.57 -9.34
C LEU A 697 2.43 -22.39 -8.77
N HIS A 698 3.66 -22.11 -9.19
CA HIS A 698 4.88 -22.78 -8.74
C HIS A 698 5.92 -21.79 -8.23
N ASP A 699 6.71 -22.20 -7.23
CA ASP A 699 7.88 -21.46 -6.74
C ASP A 699 9.14 -21.71 -7.59
N SER A 700 10.23 -21.03 -7.23
CA SER A 700 11.54 -21.13 -7.91
C SER A 700 12.22 -22.50 -7.81
N SER A 701 11.78 -23.37 -6.90
CA SER A 701 12.21 -24.76 -6.84
C SER A 701 11.41 -25.68 -7.78
N GLY A 702 10.33 -25.14 -8.37
CA GLY A 702 9.36 -25.84 -9.19
C GLY A 702 8.25 -26.52 -8.38
N ALA A 703 8.20 -26.32 -7.06
CA ALA A 703 7.15 -26.89 -6.22
C ALA A 703 5.83 -26.14 -6.44
N GLN A 704 4.73 -26.89 -6.51
CA GLN A 704 3.41 -26.31 -6.69
C GLN A 704 2.93 -25.69 -5.38
N LEU A 705 2.60 -24.41 -5.40
CA LEU A 705 2.05 -23.67 -4.27
C LEU A 705 0.51 -23.73 -4.24
N ALA A 706 -0.11 -23.56 -5.41
CA ALA A 706 -1.57 -23.48 -5.52
C ALA A 706 -2.07 -23.98 -6.90
N ALA A 707 -3.38 -24.24 -6.99
CA ALA A 707 -4.06 -24.59 -8.23
C ALA A 707 -5.45 -23.95 -8.29
N ALA A 708 -5.74 -23.30 -9.41
CA ALA A 708 -7.02 -22.68 -9.74
C ALA A 708 -7.64 -23.36 -10.97
N VAL A 709 -8.95 -23.24 -11.14
CA VAL A 709 -9.70 -23.70 -12.30
C VAL A 709 -10.46 -22.51 -12.88
N THR A 710 -10.23 -22.20 -14.16
CA THR A 710 -10.81 -21.02 -14.79
C THR A 710 -12.34 -21.03 -14.71
N ASP A 711 -12.93 -19.88 -14.40
CA ASP A 711 -14.39 -19.73 -14.31
C ASP A 711 -15.06 -19.56 -15.68
N ALA A 712 -16.35 -19.24 -15.69
CA ALA A 712 -17.14 -19.06 -16.92
C ALA A 712 -16.63 -17.91 -17.82
N ASN A 713 -15.87 -16.95 -17.26
CA ASN A 713 -15.25 -15.84 -17.97
C ASN A 713 -13.78 -16.14 -18.32
N GLY A 714 -13.28 -17.34 -17.99
CA GLY A 714 -11.91 -17.75 -18.26
C GLY A 714 -10.93 -17.26 -17.21
N ASN A 715 -11.39 -16.65 -16.12
CA ASN A 715 -10.52 -15.99 -15.14
C ASN A 715 -10.00 -16.98 -14.10
N TYR A 716 -8.76 -16.76 -13.65
CA TYR A 716 -8.10 -17.42 -12.54
C TYR A 716 -7.27 -16.41 -11.73
N LEU A 717 -7.01 -16.71 -10.46
CA LEU A 717 -6.37 -15.79 -9.52
C LEU A 717 -5.63 -16.53 -8.41
N PHE A 718 -4.48 -16.00 -8.02
CA PHE A 718 -3.67 -16.42 -6.88
C PHE A 718 -3.32 -15.20 -6.02
N SER A 719 -3.65 -15.22 -4.73
CA SER A 719 -3.38 -14.13 -3.80
C SER A 719 -2.77 -14.65 -2.50
N ASN A 720 -1.84 -13.88 -1.94
CA ASN A 720 -1.34 -14.14 -0.58
C ASN A 720 -2.24 -13.50 0.49
N GLY A 721 -3.16 -12.61 0.09
CA GLY A 721 -4.08 -11.90 0.98
C GLY A 721 -5.18 -12.77 1.57
N ALA A 722 -5.87 -12.20 2.56
CA ALA A 722 -7.06 -12.83 3.13
C ALA A 722 -8.20 -12.86 2.10
N GLY A 723 -8.95 -13.96 2.10
CA GLY A 723 -10.07 -14.11 1.16
C GLY A 723 -10.69 -15.49 1.21
N THR A 724 -11.83 -15.63 0.52
CA THR A 724 -12.55 -16.90 0.43
C THR A 724 -12.19 -17.63 -0.86
N ASN A 725 -11.59 -18.81 -0.72
CA ASN A 725 -11.24 -19.63 -1.87
C ASN A 725 -12.47 -20.05 -2.67
N THR A 726 -12.39 -19.83 -3.98
CA THR A 726 -13.30 -20.41 -4.97
C THR A 726 -12.53 -21.39 -5.84
N ALA A 727 -13.16 -21.92 -6.91
CA ALA A 727 -12.42 -22.73 -7.87
C ALA A 727 -11.41 -21.89 -8.66
N SER A 728 -11.78 -20.67 -9.05
CA SER A 728 -10.96 -19.78 -9.88
C SER A 728 -10.06 -18.84 -9.09
N ALA A 729 -10.38 -18.54 -7.83
CA ALA A 729 -9.59 -17.63 -7.00
C ALA A 729 -9.10 -18.31 -5.72
N ILE A 730 -7.79 -18.32 -5.52
CA ILE A 730 -7.12 -18.97 -4.39
C ILE A 730 -6.38 -17.90 -3.57
N TYR A 731 -6.75 -17.77 -2.31
CA TYR A 731 -6.24 -16.80 -1.33
C TYR A 731 -5.39 -17.48 -0.25
N ASN A 732 -4.78 -16.68 0.62
CA ASN A 732 -3.95 -17.12 1.76
C ASN A 732 -2.76 -18.02 1.35
N ILE A 733 -2.16 -17.76 0.18
CA ILE A 733 -1.02 -18.54 -0.32
C ILE A 733 0.26 -18.07 0.37
N SER A 734 0.63 -18.71 1.49
CA SER A 734 1.81 -18.31 2.29
C SER A 734 3.16 -18.41 1.56
N GLY A 735 3.22 -19.16 0.45
CA GLY A 735 4.44 -19.30 -0.36
C GLY A 735 4.58 -18.25 -1.47
N LEU A 736 3.58 -17.40 -1.67
CA LEU A 736 3.60 -16.26 -2.58
C LEU A 736 4.01 -15.02 -1.77
N THR A 737 5.28 -14.61 -1.91
CA THR A 737 5.91 -13.56 -1.11
C THR A 737 6.32 -12.38 -1.99
N TYR A 738 6.48 -11.21 -1.38
CA TYR A 738 6.93 -9.98 -2.03
C TYR A 738 8.39 -10.08 -2.50
N ASN A 739 8.77 -9.26 -3.47
CA ASN A 739 10.17 -9.08 -3.91
C ASN A 739 10.92 -10.39 -4.16
N THR A 740 10.22 -11.38 -4.72
CA THR A 740 10.72 -12.75 -4.85
C THR A 740 10.72 -13.17 -6.31
N SER A 741 11.89 -13.59 -6.79
CA SER A 741 12.05 -14.00 -8.19
C SER A 741 11.78 -15.49 -8.43
N GLY A 742 11.35 -15.80 -9.66
CA GLY A 742 11.32 -17.16 -10.19
C GLY A 742 10.04 -17.94 -9.90
N TYR A 743 8.89 -17.26 -9.72
CA TYR A 743 7.61 -17.94 -9.77
C TYR A 743 7.24 -18.33 -11.19
N GLU A 744 6.37 -19.33 -11.33
CA GLU A 744 5.81 -19.71 -12.63
C GLU A 744 4.32 -20.00 -12.53
N ILE A 745 3.54 -19.50 -13.50
CA ILE A 745 2.18 -19.96 -13.76
C ILE A 745 2.26 -21.03 -14.85
N ARG A 746 1.60 -22.17 -14.65
CA ARG A 746 1.62 -23.31 -15.57
C ARG A 746 0.24 -23.82 -15.90
N ILE A 747 0.04 -24.18 -17.17
CA ILE A 747 -1.08 -24.98 -17.66
C ILE A 747 -0.51 -26.29 -18.18
N ALA A 748 -0.50 -27.31 -17.33
CA ALA A 748 -0.01 -28.64 -17.69
C ALA A 748 -0.93 -29.30 -18.73
N ASN A 749 -0.34 -30.07 -19.64
CA ASN A 749 -1.07 -30.67 -20.78
C ASN A 749 -1.88 -29.60 -21.56
N ALA A 750 -1.28 -28.43 -21.77
CA ALA A 750 -1.80 -27.40 -22.65
C ALA A 750 -1.90 -27.90 -24.10
N GLU A 751 -1.01 -28.80 -24.51
CA GLU A 751 -1.00 -29.46 -25.83
C GLU A 751 -0.66 -30.95 -25.74
N GLY A 752 -0.82 -31.68 -26.85
CA GLY A 752 -0.42 -33.08 -26.99
C GLY A 752 -1.52 -34.11 -26.70
N GLY A 753 -1.15 -35.39 -26.63
CA GLY A 753 -2.12 -36.50 -26.57
C GLY A 753 -2.92 -36.62 -25.26
N SER A 754 -2.52 -35.90 -24.21
CA SER A 754 -3.16 -35.89 -22.89
C SER A 754 -3.74 -34.51 -22.55
N GLN A 755 -4.02 -33.70 -23.56
CA GLN A 755 -4.50 -32.32 -23.42
C GLN A 755 -5.71 -32.23 -22.48
N GLN A 756 -5.78 -31.16 -21.68
CA GLN A 756 -6.95 -30.92 -20.82
C GLN A 756 -8.22 -30.85 -21.68
N ALA A 757 -9.32 -31.41 -21.19
CA ALA A 757 -10.57 -31.50 -21.97
C ALA A 757 -11.08 -30.15 -22.51
N PRO A 758 -11.02 -29.02 -21.75
CA PRO A 758 -11.42 -27.71 -22.27
C PRO A 758 -10.54 -27.16 -23.39
N LEU A 759 -9.29 -27.64 -23.49
CA LEU A 759 -8.31 -27.18 -24.49
C LEU A 759 -8.29 -28.07 -25.73
N SER A 760 -9.19 -29.07 -25.82
CA SER A 760 -9.12 -30.11 -26.85
C SER A 760 -9.13 -29.53 -28.27
N GLY A 761 -8.03 -29.74 -29.00
CA GLY A 761 -7.88 -29.28 -30.39
C GLY A 761 -7.42 -27.84 -30.53
N LEU A 762 -7.07 -27.18 -29.43
CA LEU A 762 -6.47 -25.85 -29.42
C LEU A 762 -4.94 -25.93 -29.22
N PHE A 763 -4.24 -24.86 -29.58
CA PHE A 763 -2.79 -24.70 -29.49
C PHE A 763 -2.47 -23.36 -28.85
N VAL A 764 -1.40 -23.28 -28.07
CA VAL A 764 -0.96 -22.03 -27.42
C VAL A 764 -0.59 -21.01 -28.50
N THR A 765 -1.05 -19.77 -28.36
CA THR A 765 -0.74 -18.70 -29.31
C THR A 765 0.55 -17.95 -28.95
N ALA A 766 0.93 -16.97 -29.78
CA ALA A 766 2.21 -16.28 -29.62
C ALA A 766 2.28 -15.56 -28.26
N ALA A 767 3.36 -15.83 -27.51
CA ALA A 767 3.62 -15.14 -26.27
C ALA A 767 4.06 -13.68 -26.52
N ASN A 768 3.60 -12.74 -25.69
CA ASN A 768 3.95 -11.33 -25.67
C ASN A 768 3.75 -10.61 -27.01
N ALA A 769 2.59 -10.82 -27.64
CA ALA A 769 2.33 -10.40 -29.02
C ALA A 769 1.94 -8.91 -29.19
N ASP A 770 1.44 -8.26 -28.13
CA ASP A 770 0.98 -6.86 -28.16
C ASP A 770 1.32 -6.14 -26.83
N ALA A 771 0.38 -5.36 -26.28
CA ALA A 771 0.53 -4.64 -25.03
C ALA A 771 0.35 -5.61 -23.86
N ILE A 772 1.22 -5.44 -22.86
CA ILE A 772 1.37 -6.30 -21.67
C ILE A 772 0.02 -6.67 -21.00
N GLN A 773 -1.00 -5.81 -21.08
CA GLN A 773 -2.27 -6.02 -20.37
C GLN A 773 -3.26 -6.96 -21.10
N ARG A 774 -2.98 -7.39 -22.33
CA ARG A 774 -3.94 -8.09 -23.20
C ARG A 774 -3.31 -9.16 -24.08
N ASP A 775 -2.03 -9.37 -24.00
CA ASP A 775 -1.36 -10.40 -24.78
C ASP A 775 -1.35 -11.74 -24.05
N SER A 776 -1.11 -12.82 -24.79
CA SER A 776 -0.87 -14.12 -24.18
C SER A 776 0.57 -14.11 -23.65
N ASP A 777 0.82 -14.44 -22.39
CA ASP A 777 2.20 -14.51 -21.87
C ASP A 777 2.78 -15.91 -21.93
N GLY A 778 1.90 -16.91 -21.95
CA GLY A 778 2.27 -18.31 -21.88
C GLY A 778 3.12 -18.77 -23.05
N ALA A 779 4.33 -19.27 -22.78
CA ALA A 779 5.17 -19.96 -23.75
C ALA A 779 5.12 -21.48 -23.55
N LEU A 780 5.17 -22.24 -24.65
CA LEU A 780 5.14 -23.71 -24.59
C LEU A 780 6.50 -24.30 -24.20
N ASN A 781 6.54 -25.06 -23.11
CA ASN A 781 7.66 -25.89 -22.69
C ASN A 781 7.24 -27.36 -22.66
N GLY A 782 7.61 -28.12 -23.70
CA GLY A 782 7.11 -29.48 -23.90
C GLY A 782 5.61 -29.47 -24.21
N THR A 783 4.78 -29.94 -23.27
CA THR A 783 3.30 -29.93 -23.37
C THR A 783 2.65 -28.96 -22.39
N THR A 784 3.43 -28.15 -21.70
CA THR A 784 2.97 -27.22 -20.66
C THR A 784 3.10 -25.79 -21.17
N ALA A 785 2.02 -25.02 -21.13
CA ALA A 785 2.13 -23.57 -21.32
C ALA A 785 2.57 -22.96 -19.99
N GLN A 786 3.56 -22.08 -19.99
CA GLN A 786 4.08 -21.47 -18.77
C GLN A 786 4.59 -20.05 -18.99
N VAL A 787 4.44 -19.22 -17.95
CA VAL A 787 5.05 -17.89 -17.84
C VAL A 787 5.78 -17.81 -16.51
N ALA A 788 7.01 -17.30 -16.54
CA ALA A 788 7.82 -17.03 -15.35
C ALA A 788 7.69 -15.56 -14.96
N PHE A 789 7.66 -15.29 -13.66
CA PHE A 789 7.52 -13.92 -13.16
C PHE A 789 8.20 -13.74 -11.81
N ASP A 790 8.43 -12.46 -11.50
CA ASP A 790 8.93 -12.00 -10.22
C ASP A 790 7.83 -11.16 -9.56
N THR A 791 7.70 -11.24 -8.25
CA THR A 791 6.80 -10.38 -7.47
C THR A 791 7.49 -9.08 -7.12
N GLY A 792 6.73 -7.98 -7.07
CA GLY A 792 7.21 -6.67 -6.62
C GLY A 792 6.98 -6.44 -5.14
N ASP A 793 6.99 -5.17 -4.77
CA ASP A 793 6.67 -4.66 -3.43
C ASP A 793 5.22 -5.03 -3.02
N PRO A 794 4.87 -4.94 -1.73
CA PRO A 794 3.49 -5.11 -1.28
C PRO A 794 2.49 -4.28 -2.11
N GLY A 795 1.34 -4.87 -2.45
CA GLY A 795 0.34 -4.22 -3.29
C GLY A 795 0.62 -4.21 -4.80
N ALA A 796 1.78 -4.71 -5.26
CA ALA A 796 2.12 -4.85 -6.69
C ALA A 796 1.32 -5.99 -7.36
N ASN A 797 0.01 -5.79 -7.48
CA ASN A 797 -0.92 -6.73 -8.11
C ASN A 797 -0.69 -6.77 -9.61
N ASN A 798 -0.69 -7.97 -10.17
CA ASN A 798 -0.48 -8.18 -11.60
C ASN A 798 -1.54 -9.13 -12.17
N HIS A 799 -2.46 -8.55 -12.95
CA HIS A 799 -3.52 -9.27 -13.64
C HIS A 799 -3.27 -9.41 -15.13
N THR A 800 -2.01 -9.42 -15.55
CA THR A 800 -1.65 -9.43 -16.96
C THR A 800 -1.18 -10.78 -17.47
N TYR A 801 -0.99 -11.80 -16.61
CA TYR A 801 -0.54 -13.12 -17.03
C TYR A 801 -1.69 -13.91 -17.65
N ASP A 802 -1.90 -13.76 -18.94
CA ASP A 802 -3.00 -14.37 -19.66
C ASP A 802 -2.50 -15.49 -20.61
N PHE A 803 -3.41 -16.40 -21.03
CA PHE A 803 -3.09 -17.50 -21.94
C PHE A 803 -4.10 -17.60 -23.10
N GLY A 804 -3.63 -17.35 -24.32
CA GLY A 804 -4.39 -17.48 -25.56
C GLY A 804 -4.23 -18.86 -26.20
N PHE A 805 -5.35 -19.41 -26.70
CA PHE A 805 -5.37 -20.71 -27.37
C PHE A 805 -6.14 -20.66 -28.69
N SER A 806 -5.53 -21.09 -29.80
CA SER A 806 -6.17 -21.08 -31.12
C SER A 806 -6.45 -22.48 -31.66
N SER A 807 -7.55 -22.63 -32.38
CA SER A 807 -7.83 -23.84 -33.18
C SER A 807 -6.94 -23.96 -34.43
N VAL A 808 -6.27 -22.86 -34.80
CA VAL A 808 -5.23 -22.86 -35.83
C VAL A 808 -3.90 -23.06 -35.13
N GLN A 809 -3.23 -24.17 -35.43
CA GLN A 809 -1.85 -24.34 -35.00
C GLN A 809 -1.00 -23.25 -35.65
N GLN A 810 -0.67 -22.20 -34.90
CA GLN A 810 0.28 -21.20 -35.34
C GLN A 810 1.61 -21.90 -35.60
N VAL A 811 2.17 -21.69 -36.79
CA VAL A 811 3.56 -22.01 -37.06
C VAL A 811 4.37 -20.86 -36.46
N LEU A 812 4.58 -20.91 -35.14
CA LEU A 812 5.44 -19.94 -34.46
C LEU A 812 6.87 -20.12 -34.99
N PRO A 813 7.61 -19.03 -35.23
CA PRO A 813 8.97 -19.10 -35.73
C PRO A 813 9.84 -19.92 -34.75
N VAL A 814 10.32 -21.05 -35.23
CA VAL A 814 11.11 -21.98 -34.42
C VAL A 814 12.56 -21.48 -34.36
N THR A 815 13.20 -21.62 -33.21
CA THR A 815 14.58 -21.18 -33.00
C THR A 815 15.50 -22.36 -32.69
N LEU A 816 16.72 -22.35 -33.23
CA LEU A 816 17.79 -23.27 -32.88
C LEU A 816 18.96 -22.50 -32.27
N GLN A 817 19.30 -22.83 -31.04
CA GLN A 817 20.46 -22.33 -30.33
C GLN A 817 21.62 -23.32 -30.44
N ILE A 818 22.74 -22.86 -30.96
CA ILE A 818 23.98 -23.65 -31.07
C ILE A 818 25.00 -23.07 -30.08
N ILE A 819 25.36 -23.87 -29.08
CA ILE A 819 26.37 -23.51 -28.09
C ILE A 819 27.69 -24.14 -28.49
N LYS A 820 28.72 -23.32 -28.67
CA LYS A 820 30.07 -23.80 -28.95
C LYS A 820 30.93 -23.79 -27.70
N GLN A 821 31.53 -24.93 -27.37
CA GLN A 821 32.47 -25.07 -26.27
C GLN A 821 33.81 -25.63 -26.74
N VAL A 822 34.87 -25.26 -26.02
CA VAL A 822 36.19 -25.85 -26.14
C VAL A 822 36.64 -26.32 -24.76
N SER A 823 37.00 -27.58 -24.63
CA SER A 823 37.54 -28.17 -23.40
C SER A 823 39.04 -28.42 -23.56
N GLY A 824 39.83 -28.14 -22.52
CA GLY A 824 41.29 -28.34 -22.53
C GLY A 824 42.14 -27.14 -22.97
N GLY A 825 41.54 -25.97 -23.25
CA GLY A 825 42.26 -24.73 -23.55
C GLY A 825 41.34 -23.54 -23.82
N SER A 826 41.89 -22.32 -23.87
CA SER A 826 41.13 -21.10 -24.18
C SER A 826 41.35 -20.71 -25.64
N VAL A 827 40.39 -21.04 -26.50
CA VAL A 827 40.40 -20.66 -27.93
C VAL A 827 39.12 -19.89 -28.25
N SER A 828 39.27 -18.71 -28.86
CA SER A 828 38.14 -17.89 -29.35
C SER A 828 37.89 -18.04 -30.85
N ALA A 829 38.57 -19.01 -31.50
CA ALA A 829 38.49 -19.19 -32.93
C ALA A 829 37.10 -19.68 -33.36
N PRO A 830 36.56 -19.14 -34.47
CA PRO A 830 35.28 -19.57 -34.99
C PRO A 830 35.35 -20.90 -35.75
N PHE A 831 34.23 -21.64 -35.74
CA PHE A 831 34.05 -22.93 -36.42
C PHE A 831 32.87 -22.85 -37.37
N ASN A 832 32.94 -23.56 -38.50
CA ASN A 832 31.78 -23.72 -39.39
C ASN A 832 30.99 -24.95 -38.98
N VAL A 833 29.68 -24.76 -38.81
CA VAL A 833 28.73 -25.85 -38.62
C VAL A 833 27.69 -25.80 -39.73
N THR A 834 27.36 -26.96 -40.28
CA THR A 834 26.23 -27.13 -41.18
C THR A 834 25.04 -27.61 -40.38
N VAL A 835 23.96 -26.84 -40.48
CA VAL A 835 22.66 -27.17 -39.91
C VAL A 835 21.80 -27.71 -41.04
N THR A 836 21.35 -28.95 -40.90
CA THR A 836 20.39 -29.58 -41.81
C THR A 836 19.06 -29.76 -41.10
N GLY A 837 17.96 -29.67 -41.84
CA GLY A 837 16.62 -29.74 -41.28
C GLY A 837 15.56 -30.22 -42.27
N PRO A 838 14.29 -30.11 -41.87
CA PRO A 838 13.12 -30.46 -42.69
C PRO A 838 13.09 -29.70 -44.01
N ASN A 839 12.31 -30.21 -44.98
CA ASN A 839 12.11 -29.56 -46.30
C ASN A 839 13.41 -29.28 -47.10
N GLY A 840 14.50 -29.97 -46.78
CA GLY A 840 15.79 -29.75 -47.41
C GLY A 840 16.52 -28.51 -46.91
N TYR A 841 16.12 -27.96 -45.74
CA TYR A 841 16.84 -26.88 -45.08
C TYR A 841 18.30 -27.29 -44.86
N SER A 842 19.22 -26.46 -45.33
CA SER A 842 20.65 -26.61 -45.13
C SER A 842 21.28 -25.23 -45.08
N ASN A 843 21.93 -24.91 -43.96
CA ASN A 843 22.58 -23.63 -43.74
C ASN A 843 23.91 -23.85 -43.03
N THR A 844 25.00 -23.34 -43.61
CA THR A 844 26.30 -23.33 -42.94
C THR A 844 26.49 -21.99 -42.26
N THR A 845 26.65 -22.02 -40.94
CA THR A 845 26.89 -20.83 -40.12
C THR A 845 28.17 -20.95 -39.32
N THR A 846 28.66 -19.83 -38.84
CA THR A 846 29.86 -19.74 -38.02
C THR A 846 29.49 -19.64 -36.55
N VAL A 847 30.03 -20.53 -35.72
CA VAL A 847 29.84 -20.54 -34.26
C VAL A 847 31.15 -20.21 -33.56
N THR A 848 31.08 -19.41 -32.48
CA THR A 848 32.27 -18.97 -31.73
C THR A 848 32.14 -19.39 -30.26
N PRO A 849 33.19 -19.94 -29.62
CA PRO A 849 33.16 -20.23 -28.19
C PRO A 849 32.85 -18.98 -27.35
N GLY A 850 31.89 -19.08 -26.43
CA GLY A 850 31.58 -18.05 -25.43
C GLY A 850 30.21 -17.36 -25.55
N ALA A 851 29.59 -17.33 -26.74
CA ALA A 851 28.22 -16.82 -26.92
C ALA A 851 27.40 -17.77 -27.83
N PRO A 852 26.12 -18.02 -27.51
CA PRO A 852 25.27 -18.87 -28.34
C PRO A 852 25.01 -18.25 -29.72
N THR A 853 25.04 -19.09 -30.75
CA THR A 853 24.61 -18.70 -32.10
C THR A 853 23.15 -19.09 -32.29
N ILE A 854 22.31 -18.12 -32.66
CA ILE A 854 20.86 -18.29 -32.74
C ILE A 854 20.43 -18.28 -34.21
N ILE A 855 19.66 -19.29 -34.61
CA ILE A 855 19.02 -19.38 -35.93
C ILE A 855 17.51 -19.32 -35.73
N THR A 856 16.85 -18.35 -36.34
CA THR A 856 15.40 -18.12 -36.23
C THR A 856 14.68 -18.47 -37.54
N ASN A 857 13.34 -18.42 -37.51
CA ASN A 857 12.47 -18.66 -38.67
C ASN A 857 12.66 -20.05 -39.29
N LEU A 858 12.86 -21.07 -38.45
CA LEU A 858 13.01 -22.46 -38.87
C LEU A 858 11.63 -23.15 -39.00
N ASP A 859 11.53 -24.11 -39.92
CA ASP A 859 10.36 -24.99 -40.05
C ASP A 859 10.31 -26.01 -38.89
N LEU A 860 9.13 -26.56 -38.60
CA LEU A 860 8.97 -27.64 -37.62
C LEU A 860 9.69 -28.93 -38.02
N GLY A 861 10.40 -29.55 -37.09
CA GLY A 861 10.97 -30.89 -37.25
C GLY A 861 12.37 -31.06 -36.68
N THR A 862 13.08 -32.10 -37.13
CA THR A 862 14.40 -32.46 -36.60
C THR A 862 15.50 -31.69 -37.32
N TYR A 863 16.30 -30.96 -36.54
CA TYR A 863 17.52 -30.30 -37.00
C TYR A 863 18.75 -31.07 -36.53
N THR A 864 19.72 -31.22 -37.42
CA THR A 864 21.02 -31.84 -37.14
C THR A 864 22.13 -30.85 -37.41
N VAL A 865 23.03 -30.68 -36.44
CA VAL A 865 24.22 -29.84 -36.53
C VAL A 865 25.43 -30.74 -36.70
N VAL A 866 26.20 -30.50 -37.76
CA VAL A 866 27.48 -31.15 -38.02
C VAL A 866 28.56 -30.10 -38.15
N GLU A 867 29.63 -30.22 -37.38
CA GLU A 867 30.81 -29.39 -37.57
C GLU A 867 31.57 -29.79 -38.84
N GLU A 868 31.82 -28.81 -39.70
CA GLU A 868 32.51 -29.03 -40.98
C GLU A 868 34.02 -28.92 -40.82
N SER A 869 34.52 -27.88 -40.14
CA SER A 869 35.94 -27.62 -39.88
C SER A 869 36.16 -26.36 -39.02
N PRO A 870 37.28 -26.24 -38.29
CA PRO A 870 37.75 -24.97 -37.75
C PRO A 870 38.11 -23.97 -38.86
N ILE A 871 37.73 -22.69 -38.73
CA ILE A 871 37.96 -21.67 -39.77
C ILE A 871 39.44 -21.24 -39.82
N THR A 872 40.19 -21.34 -38.71
CA THR A 872 41.62 -21.06 -38.63
C THR A 872 42.42 -22.33 -38.36
N THR A 873 43.31 -22.67 -39.29
CA THR A 873 43.78 -24.04 -39.56
C THR A 873 45.03 -24.51 -38.79
N ALA A 874 45.22 -24.15 -37.53
CA ALA A 874 46.23 -24.85 -36.71
C ALA A 874 45.86 -24.80 -35.22
N ALA A 875 45.80 -25.97 -34.58
CA ALA A 875 45.93 -26.03 -33.12
C ALA A 875 47.26 -25.37 -32.70
N PRO A 876 47.35 -24.77 -31.50
CA PRO A 876 48.62 -24.28 -30.96
C PRO A 876 49.72 -25.34 -31.09
N ALA A 877 50.96 -24.92 -31.34
CA ALA A 877 52.07 -25.85 -31.54
C ALA A 877 52.19 -26.84 -30.37
N GLY A 878 52.07 -28.14 -30.66
CA GLY A 878 52.09 -29.23 -29.67
C GLY A 878 50.71 -29.76 -29.27
N MET A 879 49.61 -29.19 -29.79
CA MET A 879 48.24 -29.63 -29.54
C MET A 879 47.54 -30.12 -30.80
N ALA A 880 46.51 -30.95 -30.63
CA ALA A 880 45.62 -31.47 -31.66
C ALA A 880 44.15 -31.21 -31.30
N TRP A 881 43.33 -30.97 -32.33
CA TRP A 881 41.87 -30.97 -32.19
C TRP A 881 41.35 -32.39 -32.28
N PHE A 882 40.54 -32.81 -31.31
CA PHE A 882 39.81 -34.08 -31.35
C PHE A 882 38.43 -33.91 -31.99
N ALA A 883 37.83 -35.03 -32.38
CA ALA A 883 36.47 -35.04 -32.93
C ALA A 883 35.48 -34.37 -31.96
N PRO A 884 34.55 -33.54 -32.46
CA PRO A 884 33.58 -32.87 -31.63
C PRO A 884 32.62 -33.88 -30.99
N SER A 885 32.26 -33.65 -29.73
CA SER A 885 31.10 -34.27 -29.11
C SER A 885 29.89 -33.34 -29.20
N TYR A 886 28.71 -33.94 -29.17
CA TYR A 886 27.44 -33.22 -29.29
C TYR A 886 26.54 -33.57 -28.12
N GLU A 887 25.85 -32.57 -27.58
CA GLU A 887 24.74 -32.73 -26.65
C GLU A 887 23.49 -32.04 -27.23
N PRO A 888 22.42 -32.78 -27.54
CA PRO A 888 22.24 -34.23 -27.37
C PRO A 888 23.17 -35.07 -28.26
N ALA A 889 23.44 -36.30 -27.83
CA ALA A 889 24.26 -37.26 -28.59
C ALA A 889 23.75 -37.43 -30.04
N GLY A 890 24.66 -37.28 -31.00
CA GLY A 890 24.33 -37.29 -32.43
C GLY A 890 23.95 -35.93 -33.03
N GLY A 891 24.04 -34.85 -32.24
CA GLY A 891 23.93 -33.48 -32.73
C GLY A 891 22.57 -33.16 -33.35
N SER A 892 21.50 -33.83 -32.90
CA SER A 892 20.16 -33.69 -33.47
C SER A 892 19.15 -33.35 -32.40
N VAL A 893 18.26 -32.39 -32.69
CA VAL A 893 17.16 -31.99 -31.80
C VAL A 893 15.87 -31.85 -32.62
N SER A 894 14.77 -32.39 -32.11
CA SER A 894 13.45 -32.19 -32.73
C SER A 894 12.80 -30.98 -32.11
N ILE A 895 12.43 -30.02 -32.95
CA ILE A 895 11.88 -28.74 -32.50
C ILE A 895 10.44 -28.62 -32.96
N SER A 896 9.60 -28.21 -32.01
CA SER A 896 8.15 -28.04 -32.08
C SER A 896 7.83 -26.56 -32.17
N SER A 897 6.56 -26.22 -32.42
CA SER A 897 6.13 -24.82 -32.53
C SER A 897 6.46 -24.07 -31.25
N GLY A 898 7.03 -22.86 -31.39
CA GLY A 898 7.39 -21.99 -30.26
C GLY A 898 8.57 -22.47 -29.40
N MET A 899 9.14 -23.65 -29.67
CA MET A 899 10.28 -24.17 -28.89
C MET A 899 11.62 -23.67 -29.42
N THR A 900 12.58 -23.49 -28.51
CA THR A 900 14.01 -23.35 -28.87
C THR A 900 14.71 -24.69 -28.70
N GLY A 901 15.21 -25.27 -29.79
CA GLY A 901 16.09 -26.43 -29.72
C GLY A 901 17.50 -26.00 -29.36
N THR A 902 18.17 -26.70 -28.44
CA THR A 902 19.57 -26.43 -28.08
C THR A 902 20.48 -27.58 -28.47
N ILE A 903 21.56 -27.29 -29.19
CA ILE A 903 22.65 -28.24 -29.45
C ILE A 903 23.96 -27.63 -28.97
N THR A 904 24.66 -28.34 -28.09
CA THR A 904 26.03 -27.99 -27.69
C THR A 904 27.03 -28.80 -28.50
N VAL A 905 27.96 -28.12 -29.16
CA VAL A 905 29.09 -28.71 -29.88
C VAL A 905 30.36 -28.44 -29.06
N THR A 906 30.99 -29.51 -28.58
CA THR A 906 32.19 -29.41 -27.73
C THR A 906 33.39 -30.00 -28.44
N ASN A 907 34.42 -29.19 -28.64
CA ASN A 907 35.70 -29.67 -29.16
C ASN A 907 36.70 -29.79 -28.02
N TYR A 908 37.46 -30.88 -28.04
CA TYR A 908 38.56 -31.06 -27.12
C TYR A 908 39.87 -30.65 -27.79
N LEU A 909 40.66 -29.84 -27.09
CA LEU A 909 42.01 -29.47 -27.47
C LEU A 909 42.97 -30.06 -26.43
N GLY A 910 43.93 -30.87 -26.87
CA GLY A 910 44.91 -31.50 -25.99
C GLY A 910 46.24 -31.71 -26.68
N GLU A 911 47.28 -32.09 -25.92
CA GLU A 911 48.61 -32.35 -26.48
C GLU A 911 48.56 -33.52 -27.49
N GLU A 912 49.29 -33.38 -28.60
CA GLU A 912 49.52 -34.48 -29.56
C GLU A 912 50.08 -35.69 -28.81
N PRO A 913 49.40 -36.85 -28.81
CA PRO A 913 49.86 -37.96 -28.00
C PRO A 913 51.20 -38.46 -28.53
N ILE A 914 52.26 -38.31 -27.73
CA ILE A 914 53.44 -39.17 -27.82
C ILE A 914 52.89 -40.58 -27.66
N ALA A 915 52.99 -41.41 -28.72
CA ALA A 915 52.48 -42.77 -28.76
C ALA A 915 52.79 -43.52 -27.44
N PRO A 916 51.80 -43.75 -26.56
CA PRO A 916 52.03 -44.49 -25.34
C PRO A 916 51.90 -45.96 -25.68
N THR A 917 52.94 -46.75 -25.43
CA THR A 917 52.75 -48.18 -25.17
C THR A 917 51.97 -48.30 -23.86
N GLY A 918 50.65 -48.45 -23.96
CA GLY A 918 49.75 -48.79 -22.85
C GLY A 918 49.51 -50.30 -22.77
N VAL A 919 49.18 -50.78 -21.58
CA VAL A 919 48.68 -52.15 -21.36
C VAL A 919 47.17 -52.05 -21.17
N LEU A 920 46.40 -52.77 -22.00
CA LEU A 920 44.96 -52.96 -21.82
C LEU A 920 44.72 -54.26 -21.05
N THR A 921 44.12 -54.16 -19.87
CA THR A 921 43.68 -55.33 -19.08
C THR A 921 42.19 -55.54 -19.30
N VAL A 922 41.81 -56.72 -19.80
CA VAL A 922 40.40 -57.12 -19.93
C VAL A 922 40.04 -58.02 -18.76
N THR A 923 39.03 -57.62 -17.98
CA THR A 923 38.51 -58.39 -16.85
C THR A 923 37.05 -58.74 -17.09
N LYS A 924 36.67 -59.99 -16.82
CA LYS A 924 35.29 -60.45 -16.92
C LYS A 924 34.74 -60.72 -15.52
N THR A 925 33.57 -60.15 -15.24
CA THR A 925 32.78 -60.44 -14.03
C THR A 925 31.51 -61.18 -14.45
N VAL A 926 31.15 -62.25 -13.73
CA VAL A 926 29.92 -63.02 -13.98
C VAL A 926 28.98 -62.79 -12.81
N ASP A 927 27.79 -62.25 -13.09
CA ASP A 927 26.77 -62.00 -12.08
C ASP A 927 25.76 -63.17 -12.01
N TRP A 928 25.41 -63.60 -10.80
CA TRP A 928 24.92 -64.98 -10.56
C TRP A 928 23.40 -65.05 -10.35
N ASN A 929 22.64 -65.34 -11.41
CA ASN A 929 21.19 -65.61 -11.32
C ASN A 929 20.87 -67.11 -11.11
N GLY A 930 21.61 -67.79 -10.23
CA GLY A 930 21.24 -69.12 -9.70
C GLY A 930 21.53 -70.35 -10.57
N ILE A 931 22.39 -70.26 -11.59
CA ILE A 931 22.87 -71.43 -12.36
C ILE A 931 24.39 -71.57 -12.17
N THR A 932 24.85 -72.79 -11.86
CA THR A 932 26.28 -73.07 -11.59
C THR A 932 27.13 -72.88 -12.86
N PRO A 933 28.21 -72.06 -12.84
CA PRO A 933 29.05 -71.84 -14.00
C PRO A 933 29.86 -73.10 -14.32
N ASN A 934 30.16 -73.30 -15.60
CA ASN A 934 30.97 -74.43 -16.07
C ASN A 934 32.45 -74.00 -16.05
N PRO A 935 33.28 -74.44 -15.07
CA PRO A 935 34.64 -73.95 -14.92
C PRO A 935 35.46 -74.40 -16.13
N GLY A 936 35.86 -73.44 -16.97
CA GLY A 936 36.55 -73.72 -18.24
C GLY A 936 35.85 -73.20 -19.50
N GLN A 937 34.67 -72.57 -19.39
CA GLN A 937 34.05 -71.93 -20.55
C GLN A 937 34.85 -70.70 -21.00
N GLN A 938 35.22 -70.68 -22.28
CA GLN A 938 35.94 -69.56 -22.90
C GLN A 938 34.97 -68.56 -23.53
N PHE A 939 35.27 -67.28 -23.35
CA PHE A 939 34.53 -66.17 -23.93
C PHE A 939 35.47 -65.37 -24.81
N ALA A 940 35.19 -65.39 -26.11
CA ALA A 940 35.93 -64.57 -27.06
C ALA A 940 35.57 -63.09 -26.87
N TYR A 941 36.55 -62.22 -27.02
CA TYR A 941 36.36 -60.78 -27.09
C TYR A 941 37.22 -60.21 -28.21
N THR A 942 36.79 -59.07 -28.71
CA THR A 942 37.53 -58.28 -29.71
C THR A 942 37.69 -56.89 -29.14
N ILE A 943 38.92 -56.39 -29.09
CA ILE A 943 39.19 -54.97 -28.82
C ILE A 943 39.37 -54.30 -30.17
N ASP A 944 38.47 -53.37 -30.46
CA ASP A 944 38.54 -52.55 -31.66
C ASP A 944 38.91 -51.10 -31.30
N GLY A 945 39.37 -50.34 -32.29
CA GLY A 945 39.83 -48.97 -32.14
C GLY A 945 39.42 -48.09 -33.31
N PRO A 946 39.74 -46.78 -33.26
CA PRO A 946 39.41 -45.85 -34.34
C PRO A 946 40.09 -46.22 -35.67
N ASP A 947 39.63 -45.60 -36.77
CA ASP A 947 39.94 -45.98 -38.15
C ASP A 947 41.43 -46.30 -38.41
N GLY A 948 41.67 -47.52 -38.91
CA GLY A 948 43.01 -48.05 -39.21
C GLY A 948 43.63 -48.92 -38.12
N PHE A 949 42.98 -49.04 -36.94
CA PHE A 949 43.36 -50.02 -35.92
C PHE A 949 43.04 -51.44 -36.40
N THR A 950 43.98 -52.38 -36.22
CA THR A 950 43.72 -53.80 -36.52
C THR A 950 43.10 -54.45 -35.29
N PRO A 951 41.87 -54.99 -35.35
CA PRO A 951 41.21 -55.54 -34.18
C PRO A 951 42.02 -56.66 -33.52
N ILE A 952 42.12 -56.62 -32.19
CA ILE A 952 42.81 -57.65 -31.40
C ILE A 952 41.78 -58.61 -30.83
N ASN A 953 41.87 -59.87 -31.24
CA ASN A 953 41.00 -60.93 -30.76
C ASN A 953 41.67 -61.70 -29.61
N GLY A 954 40.93 -61.95 -28.53
CA GLY A 954 41.36 -62.73 -27.39
C GLY A 954 40.25 -63.63 -26.85
N ALA A 955 40.58 -64.47 -25.88
CA ALA A 955 39.60 -65.26 -25.14
C ALA A 955 39.93 -65.24 -23.64
N ILE A 956 38.90 -65.14 -22.80
CA ILE A 956 39.05 -65.20 -21.33
C ILE A 956 38.28 -66.43 -20.81
N THR A 957 38.84 -67.13 -19.83
CA THR A 957 38.24 -68.34 -19.26
C THR A 957 37.58 -67.99 -17.93
N ASP A 958 36.38 -68.51 -17.70
CA ASP A 958 35.67 -68.30 -16.44
C ASP A 958 36.48 -68.82 -15.23
N GLY A 959 36.79 -67.95 -14.27
CA GLY A 959 37.53 -68.25 -13.03
C GLY A 959 39.06 -68.08 -13.07
N GLY A 960 39.62 -67.36 -14.06
CA GLY A 960 41.07 -67.11 -14.20
C GLY A 960 41.46 -65.65 -14.18
#